data_AF-R5NJF2-F1
#
_entry.id   AF-R5NJF2-F1
#
_cell.length_a   1.000
_cell.length_b   1.000
_cell.length_c   1.000
_cell.angle_alpha   90.00
_cell.angle_beta   90.00
_cell.angle_gamma   90.00
#
_symmetry.space_group_name_H-M   'P 1'
#
loop_
_entity.id
_entity.type
_entity.pdbx_description
1 polymer ?
#
loop_
_entity_poly.entity_id
_entity_poly.type
_entity_poly.pdbx_seq_one_letter_code
_entity_poly.pdbx_strand_id
1 'polypeptide(L)'
;MNTYVMSDIHGCYDEFQQMLEKIHFSDRDLLICAGDYIDRGTKNYEMMSWISNATKNVIFVRGNHDEEFLTNICIMKYVCDEAELDENSIEDSRTLYKAVQKFAEQNNNVFFDYYGTIGKLINEKLVSFALLCDWAKIVEKMPYFYKIDINKRTCIVVHAGYIESLDHVDTEESYESVEDFYLHARDDAYMCGGVEHGMIIAGHTPTIKYEEFPYNNGSVYRHAGYIESLDHVDTEESYESVEDFYLHARDDAYMCGGVEHGMIIAGHTPTIKYEEFPYNNGNVYRMYDESLDCIFYDIDCGCVMGSVQENAKLACIRLEDEKIYYVGTSDYVKSKELYLDGMMGLVIGDALGVPVEFSSRDKMQEHPVVDMTGYGTYPVPAGSWSDDGSMALASLSALHSDGINLKKIMDNFVDWEENGKFTPAGEMFDEGVTCSFAIYNYKQFENVATCGQDRENSNGNGSLMRILPVCIYLKYLQDECGLKDETCLEIVHKMSALTHAHLRSKMSCGIYFYCVRELAKRNKPLEELLQNAVDLSFSFYEQNNDSKKELEHFSRIRNMEELSKIPIEQINSGGYVIESIEAVLWCLLNTSDFKDCVLKAVNLGDDTDTTAAIAGGLAGIYYGYKNIPEHWLEVIIRREWIEDLCRTI
;
A
#
# COMPACT_ATOMS: atom_id res chain seq x y z
N MET A 1 -25.90 -19.80 11.79
CA MET A 1 -24.99 -20.66 11.04
C MET A 1 -25.06 -20.24 9.61
N ASN A 2 -24.19 -19.28 9.33
CA ASN A 2 -23.70 -18.98 8.01
C ASN A 2 -22.46 -19.86 7.79
N THR A 3 -22.12 -20.13 6.53
CA THR A 3 -20.95 -20.88 6.12
C THR A 3 -20.14 -19.99 5.20
N TYR A 4 -18.92 -19.66 5.62
CA TYR A 4 -18.02 -18.73 4.95
C TYR A 4 -16.83 -19.48 4.35
N VAL A 5 -16.36 -19.07 3.16
CA VAL A 5 -15.15 -19.60 2.51
C VAL A 5 -14.22 -18.47 2.08
N MET A 6 -12.90 -18.66 2.24
CA MET A 6 -11.83 -17.78 1.76
C MET A 6 -10.57 -18.60 1.45
N SER A 7 -9.58 -18.06 0.73
CA SER A 7 -8.31 -18.76 0.45
C SER A 7 -7.10 -17.82 0.51
N ASP A 8 -5.91 -18.39 0.25
CA ASP A 8 -4.68 -17.72 -0.21
C ASP A 8 -4.29 -16.52 0.66
N ILE A 9 -4.36 -16.75 1.98
CA ILE A 9 -4.19 -15.72 3.01
C ILE A 9 -2.72 -15.26 3.10
N HIS A 10 -1.74 -16.14 2.84
CA HIS A 10 -0.32 -15.80 2.72
C HIS A 10 0.21 -14.86 3.81
N GLY A 11 -0.09 -15.15 5.08
CA GLY A 11 0.32 -14.30 6.20
C GLY A 11 -0.30 -12.88 6.26
N CYS A 12 -1.33 -12.56 5.46
CA CYS A 12 -2.17 -11.35 5.56
C CYS A 12 -3.06 -11.37 6.83
N TYR A 13 -2.43 -11.32 8.00
CA TYR A 13 -3.12 -11.55 9.27
C TYR A 13 -4.17 -10.47 9.60
N ASP A 14 -3.91 -9.19 9.31
CA ASP A 14 -4.81 -8.10 9.70
C ASP A 14 -6.03 -8.00 8.78
N GLU A 15 -5.85 -8.27 7.48
CA GLU A 15 -6.93 -8.38 6.51
C GLU A 15 -7.84 -9.56 6.86
N PHE A 16 -7.23 -10.67 7.29
CA PHE A 16 -7.95 -11.82 7.83
C PHE A 16 -8.76 -11.46 9.08
N GLN A 17 -8.18 -10.80 10.09
CA GLN A 17 -8.94 -10.33 11.26
C GLN A 17 -10.07 -9.36 10.87
N GLN A 18 -9.79 -8.39 9.98
CA GLN A 18 -10.80 -7.46 9.46
C GLN A 18 -11.91 -8.17 8.68
N MET A 19 -11.63 -9.28 8.00
CA MET A 19 -12.65 -10.09 7.34
C MET A 19 -13.55 -10.77 8.38
N LEU A 20 -12.99 -11.36 9.44
CA LEU A 20 -13.76 -11.92 10.55
C LEU A 20 -14.66 -10.87 11.22
N GLU A 21 -14.15 -9.65 11.44
CA GLU A 21 -14.96 -8.52 11.93
C GLU A 21 -16.06 -8.13 10.93
N LYS A 22 -15.75 -8.04 9.64
CA LYS A 22 -16.66 -7.57 8.58
C LYS A 22 -17.79 -8.54 8.24
N ILE A 23 -17.56 -9.85 8.38
CA ILE A 23 -18.60 -10.89 8.26
C ILE A 23 -19.33 -11.15 9.60
N HIS A 24 -18.89 -10.47 10.68
CA HIS A 24 -19.34 -10.67 12.06
C HIS A 24 -19.25 -12.13 12.50
N PHE A 25 -18.11 -12.77 12.27
CA PHE A 25 -17.89 -14.20 12.53
C PHE A 25 -18.10 -14.57 14.01
N SER A 26 -18.66 -15.75 14.26
CA SER A 26 -18.99 -16.21 15.62
C SER A 26 -18.98 -17.72 15.76
N ASP A 27 -18.96 -18.23 16.99
CA ASP A 27 -19.12 -19.66 17.35
C ASP A 27 -20.39 -20.35 16.79
N ARG A 28 -21.29 -19.59 16.15
CA ARG A 28 -22.54 -20.08 15.54
C ARG A 28 -22.45 -20.26 14.03
N ASP A 29 -21.32 -19.92 13.44
CA ASP A 29 -21.06 -19.90 12.01
C ASP A 29 -19.86 -20.79 11.70
N LEU A 30 -19.76 -21.27 10.46
CA LEU A 30 -18.67 -22.11 9.98
C LEU A 30 -17.77 -21.28 9.07
N LEU A 31 -16.45 -21.39 9.25
CA LEU A 31 -15.45 -20.87 8.32
C LEU A 31 -14.67 -22.05 7.75
N ILE A 32 -14.47 -22.04 6.43
CA ILE A 32 -13.59 -22.98 5.73
C ILE A 32 -12.56 -22.12 5.00
N CYS A 33 -11.27 -22.34 5.25
CA CYS A 33 -10.22 -21.72 4.47
C CYS A 33 -9.66 -22.74 3.47
N ALA A 34 -9.35 -22.31 2.24
CA ALA A 34 -9.07 -23.18 1.10
C ALA A 34 -7.56 -23.40 0.81
N GLY A 35 -6.69 -23.10 1.79
CA GLY A 35 -5.23 -23.30 1.71
C GLY A 35 -4.42 -22.01 1.84
N ASP A 36 -3.11 -22.18 1.71
CA ASP A 36 -2.09 -21.14 1.56
C ASP A 36 -2.14 -20.08 2.66
N TYR A 37 -1.84 -20.53 3.89
CA TYR A 37 -1.83 -19.68 5.08
C TYR A 37 -0.51 -18.93 5.29
N ILE A 38 0.56 -19.45 4.67
CA ILE A 38 1.95 -19.09 4.91
C ILE A 38 2.61 -18.53 3.63
N ASP A 39 3.84 -18.03 3.80
CA ASP A 39 4.68 -17.37 2.81
C ASP A 39 4.14 -16.06 2.24
N ARG A 40 4.98 -15.43 1.41
CA ARG A 40 4.76 -14.20 0.65
C ARG A 40 4.50 -12.94 1.51
N GLY A 41 3.55 -12.94 2.46
CA GLY A 41 3.23 -11.81 3.34
C GLY A 41 4.10 -11.71 4.59
N THR A 42 3.77 -10.78 5.49
CA THR A 42 4.65 -10.36 6.60
C THR A 42 4.32 -10.97 7.96
N LYS A 43 3.06 -11.28 8.26
CA LYS A 43 2.58 -11.70 9.59
C LYS A 43 2.31 -13.21 9.69
N ASN A 44 3.21 -14.00 9.10
CA ASN A 44 3.18 -15.47 9.14
C ASN A 44 3.21 -16.04 10.57
N TYR A 45 3.97 -15.44 11.48
CA TYR A 45 4.03 -15.86 12.89
C TYR A 45 2.66 -15.73 13.55
N GLU A 46 2.00 -14.59 13.34
CA GLU A 46 0.70 -14.24 13.88
C GLU A 46 -0.38 -15.17 13.29
N MET A 47 -0.36 -15.42 11.98
CA MET A 47 -1.29 -16.32 11.30
C MET A 47 -1.18 -17.77 11.79
N MET A 48 0.03 -18.35 11.83
CA MET A 48 0.22 -19.73 12.30
C MET A 48 -0.05 -19.87 13.81
N SER A 49 0.22 -18.83 14.60
CA SER A 49 -0.18 -18.77 16.01
C SER A 49 -1.71 -18.72 16.18
N TRP A 50 -2.43 -18.03 15.30
CA TRP A 50 -3.90 -18.01 15.31
C TRP A 50 -4.49 -19.37 14.91
N ILE A 51 -3.98 -19.98 13.83
CA ILE A 51 -4.37 -21.33 13.38
C ILE A 51 -4.20 -22.36 14.52
N SER A 52 -3.10 -22.28 15.26
CA SER A 52 -2.81 -23.14 16.43
C SER A 52 -3.83 -23.04 17.56
N ASN A 53 -4.59 -21.93 17.62
CA ASN A 53 -5.58 -21.65 18.66
C ASN A 53 -7.03 -21.57 18.09
N ALA A 54 -7.23 -21.94 16.82
CA ALA A 54 -8.51 -21.81 16.14
C ALA A 54 -9.61 -22.66 16.79
N THR A 55 -10.84 -22.14 16.75
CA THR A 55 -12.02 -22.82 17.29
C THR A 55 -12.53 -23.91 16.34
N LYS A 56 -13.28 -24.89 16.88
CA LYS A 56 -13.75 -26.08 16.12
C LYS A 56 -14.75 -25.79 14.99
N ASN A 57 -15.16 -24.54 14.82
CA ASN A 57 -15.99 -24.06 13.73
C ASN A 57 -15.18 -23.33 12.64
N VAL A 58 -13.85 -23.47 12.66
CA VAL A 58 -12.93 -23.14 11.57
C VAL A 58 -12.34 -24.44 11.03
N ILE A 59 -12.33 -24.59 9.71
CA ILE A 59 -11.76 -25.71 8.97
C ILE A 59 -10.68 -25.15 8.05
N PHE A 60 -9.53 -25.83 7.99
CA PHE A 60 -8.43 -25.50 7.08
C PHE A 60 -8.25 -26.66 6.09
N VAL A 61 -8.44 -26.38 4.81
CA VAL A 61 -7.98 -27.23 3.71
C VAL A 61 -6.50 -26.94 3.47
N ARG A 62 -5.74 -27.90 2.94
CA ARG A 62 -4.30 -27.73 2.66
C ARG A 62 -4.07 -27.10 1.29
N GLY A 63 -3.29 -26.02 1.22
CA GLY A 63 -2.74 -25.45 -0.02
C GLY A 63 -1.31 -25.91 -0.30
N ASN A 64 -0.76 -25.55 -1.45
CA ASN A 64 0.55 -26.04 -1.88
C ASN A 64 1.71 -25.39 -1.10
N HIS A 65 1.57 -24.15 -0.64
CA HIS A 65 2.55 -23.52 0.26
C HIS A 65 2.55 -24.16 1.65
N ASP A 66 1.39 -24.64 2.11
CA ASP A 66 1.31 -25.36 3.38
C ASP A 66 2.07 -26.70 3.27
N GLU A 67 1.94 -27.41 2.14
CA GLU A 67 2.70 -28.64 1.86
C GLU A 67 4.21 -28.39 1.66
N GLU A 68 4.62 -27.27 1.04
CA GLU A 68 6.03 -26.87 0.95
C GLU A 68 6.61 -26.64 2.36
N PHE A 69 5.88 -25.92 3.23
CA PHE A 69 6.27 -25.72 4.63
C PHE A 69 6.38 -27.04 5.38
N LEU A 70 5.38 -27.93 5.28
CA LEU A 70 5.40 -29.27 5.90
C LEU A 70 6.62 -30.07 5.43
N THR A 71 6.89 -30.11 4.13
CA THR A 71 8.02 -30.80 3.52
C THR A 71 9.36 -30.25 4.02
N ASN A 72 9.52 -28.93 4.05
CA ASN A 72 10.73 -28.27 4.54
C ASN A 72 10.97 -28.56 6.04
N ILE A 73 9.94 -28.57 6.88
CA ILE A 73 10.06 -28.95 8.30
C ILE A 73 10.36 -30.45 8.47
N CYS A 74 9.81 -31.34 7.63
CA CYS A 74 10.17 -32.77 7.64
C CYS A 74 11.64 -33.02 7.28
N ILE A 75 12.19 -32.31 6.28
CA ILE A 75 13.62 -32.35 5.93
C ILE A 75 14.48 -31.86 7.10
N MET A 76 14.09 -30.73 7.72
CA MET A 76 14.77 -30.23 8.91
C MET A 76 14.70 -31.21 10.08
N LYS A 77 13.58 -31.92 10.28
CA LYS A 77 13.41 -32.86 11.40
C LYS A 77 14.38 -34.03 11.29
N TYR A 78 14.55 -34.60 10.10
CA TYR A 78 15.55 -35.65 9.85
C TYR A 78 16.98 -35.19 10.22
N VAL A 79 17.36 -33.97 9.83
CA VAL A 79 18.69 -33.41 10.12
C VAL A 79 18.85 -33.03 11.59
N CYS A 80 17.76 -32.64 12.27
CA CYS A 80 17.74 -32.37 13.71
C CYS A 80 18.02 -33.64 14.54
N ASP A 81 17.37 -34.75 14.17
CA ASP A 81 17.51 -36.04 14.86
C ASP A 81 18.89 -36.67 14.63
N GLU A 82 19.39 -36.68 13.40
CA GLU A 82 20.75 -37.20 13.09
C GLU A 82 21.89 -36.35 13.69
N ALA A 83 21.61 -35.10 14.08
CA ALA A 83 22.58 -34.19 14.69
C ALA A 83 22.43 -34.05 16.23
N GLU A 84 21.48 -34.77 16.86
CA GLU A 84 21.16 -34.70 18.30
C GLU A 84 20.91 -33.26 18.83
N LEU A 85 20.30 -32.40 18.02
CA LEU A 85 20.02 -30.99 18.36
C LEU A 85 18.78 -30.80 19.26
N ASP A 86 18.77 -29.79 20.13
CA ASP A 86 17.60 -29.45 20.95
C ASP A 86 16.59 -28.61 20.15
N GLU A 87 15.45 -29.21 19.80
CA GLU A 87 14.33 -28.54 19.11
C GLU A 87 13.85 -27.26 19.82
N ASN A 88 14.07 -27.14 21.14
CA ASN A 88 13.64 -26.00 21.95
C ASN A 88 14.67 -24.84 21.94
N SER A 89 15.92 -25.11 21.55
CA SER A 89 16.99 -24.12 21.51
C SER A 89 16.93 -23.29 20.23
N ILE A 90 16.86 -21.96 20.38
CA ILE A 90 16.84 -21.03 19.24
C ILE A 90 18.17 -21.05 18.48
N GLU A 91 19.30 -21.28 19.16
CA GLU A 91 20.61 -21.30 18.50
C GLU A 91 20.86 -22.64 17.77
N ASP A 92 20.32 -23.74 18.29
CA ASP A 92 20.26 -25.04 17.61
C ASP A 92 19.33 -24.94 16.39
N SER A 93 18.15 -24.30 16.53
CA SER A 93 17.20 -24.04 15.43
C SER A 93 17.85 -23.23 14.30
N ARG A 94 18.64 -22.20 14.63
CA ARG A 94 19.45 -21.42 13.68
C ARG A 94 20.57 -22.23 13.04
N THR A 95 21.18 -23.14 13.79
CA THR A 95 22.25 -24.02 13.32
C THR A 95 21.70 -25.05 12.34
N LEU A 96 20.56 -25.65 12.67
CA LEU A 96 19.80 -26.58 11.84
C LEU A 96 19.39 -25.92 10.52
N TYR A 97 18.74 -24.76 10.57
CA TYR A 97 18.33 -24.02 9.38
C TYR A 97 19.52 -23.75 8.43
N LYS A 98 20.64 -23.24 8.96
CA LYS A 98 21.87 -22.98 8.18
C LYS A 98 22.51 -24.26 7.62
N ALA A 99 22.38 -25.39 8.30
CA ALA A 99 22.88 -26.67 7.82
C ALA A 99 22.03 -27.19 6.64
N VAL A 100 20.70 -27.10 6.74
CA VAL A 100 19.77 -27.55 5.69
C VAL A 100 19.80 -26.62 4.47
N GLN A 101 19.76 -25.30 4.68
CA GLN A 101 19.91 -24.29 3.62
C GLN A 101 21.18 -24.54 2.79
N LYS A 102 22.33 -24.68 3.46
CA LYS A 102 23.61 -24.98 2.81
C LYS A 102 23.63 -26.34 2.10
N PHE A 103 22.91 -27.34 2.61
CA PHE A 103 22.78 -28.63 1.93
C PHE A 103 21.93 -28.49 0.65
N ALA A 104 20.84 -27.72 0.68
CA ALA A 104 20.01 -27.44 -0.48
C ALA A 104 20.81 -26.70 -1.58
N GLU A 105 21.51 -25.61 -1.21
CA GLU A 105 22.45 -24.88 -2.06
C GLU A 105 23.46 -25.80 -2.76
N GLN A 106 24.06 -26.73 -2.01
CA GLN A 106 25.11 -27.63 -2.52
C GLN A 106 24.61 -28.70 -3.50
N ASN A 107 23.31 -28.99 -3.52
CA ASN A 107 22.70 -30.00 -4.39
C ASN A 107 21.87 -29.37 -5.54
N ASN A 108 21.95 -28.05 -5.75
CA ASN A 108 21.07 -27.29 -6.63
C ASN A 108 19.56 -27.48 -6.32
N ASN A 109 19.20 -27.81 -5.07
CA ASN A 109 17.79 -27.86 -4.68
C ASN A 109 17.32 -26.44 -4.35
N VAL A 110 16.67 -25.79 -5.30
CA VAL A 110 16.23 -24.38 -5.22
C VAL A 110 14.99 -24.20 -4.34
N PHE A 111 14.34 -25.30 -3.91
CA PHE A 111 13.02 -25.29 -3.25
C PHE A 111 13.03 -25.33 -1.72
N PHE A 112 14.20 -25.28 -1.05
CA PHE A 112 14.21 -25.19 0.42
C PHE A 112 13.97 -23.75 0.89
N ASP A 113 12.85 -23.51 1.57
CA ASP A 113 12.44 -22.20 2.12
C ASP A 113 12.53 -21.07 1.07
N TYR A 114 11.89 -21.27 -0.10
CA TYR A 114 12.06 -20.38 -1.27
C TYR A 114 11.73 -18.91 -0.96
N TYR A 115 10.72 -18.68 -0.12
CA TYR A 115 10.28 -17.34 0.31
C TYR A 115 11.03 -16.80 1.55
N GLY A 116 11.96 -17.58 2.11
CA GLY A 116 12.76 -17.26 3.29
C GLY A 116 11.95 -17.18 4.59
N THR A 117 10.75 -17.76 4.63
CA THR A 117 9.79 -17.61 5.73
C THR A 117 10.22 -18.38 6.97
N ILE A 118 10.71 -19.61 6.82
CA ILE A 118 11.28 -20.39 7.93
C ILE A 118 12.52 -19.67 8.47
N GLY A 119 13.35 -19.11 7.59
CA GLY A 119 14.47 -18.25 7.93
C GLY A 119 14.07 -17.04 8.78
N LYS A 120 13.06 -16.27 8.35
CA LYS A 120 12.53 -15.12 9.10
C LYS A 120 11.94 -15.54 10.46
N LEU A 121 11.14 -16.60 10.50
CA LEU A 121 10.52 -17.12 11.73
C LEU A 121 11.59 -17.47 12.79
N ILE A 122 12.64 -18.19 12.42
CA ILE A 122 13.72 -18.59 13.33
C ILE A 122 14.62 -17.42 13.73
N ASN A 123 15.02 -16.58 12.77
CA ASN A 123 16.04 -15.55 13.03
C ASN A 123 15.47 -14.27 13.65
N GLU A 124 14.28 -13.83 13.22
CA GLU A 124 13.67 -12.54 13.57
C GLU A 124 12.58 -12.68 14.64
N LYS A 125 11.61 -13.59 14.42
CA LYS A 125 10.50 -13.86 15.37
C LYS A 125 10.92 -14.79 16.52
N LEU A 126 12.16 -15.31 16.50
CA LEU A 126 12.75 -16.20 17.51
C LEU A 126 11.93 -17.49 17.76
N VAL A 127 11.35 -18.05 16.69
CA VAL A 127 10.61 -19.31 16.74
C VAL A 127 11.58 -20.49 16.92
N SER A 128 11.27 -21.38 17.86
CA SER A 128 12.01 -22.64 18.05
C SER A 128 11.57 -23.69 17.03
N PHE A 129 12.49 -24.60 16.68
CA PHE A 129 12.17 -25.69 15.77
C PHE A 129 11.04 -26.60 16.30
N ALA A 130 10.92 -26.77 17.62
CA ALA A 130 9.80 -27.47 18.25
C ALA A 130 8.44 -26.85 17.92
N LEU A 131 8.35 -25.51 17.85
CA LEU A 131 7.11 -24.81 17.49
C LEU A 131 6.81 -24.93 15.98
N LEU A 132 7.84 -24.93 15.12
CA LEU A 132 7.68 -25.23 13.70
C LEU A 132 7.20 -26.68 13.48
N CYS A 133 7.75 -27.64 14.23
CA CYS A 133 7.28 -29.03 14.26
C CYS A 133 5.80 -29.11 14.70
N ASP A 134 5.36 -28.33 15.69
CA ASP A 134 3.96 -28.32 16.13
C ASP A 134 3.02 -27.67 15.10
N TRP A 135 3.48 -26.66 14.35
CA TRP A 135 2.74 -26.11 13.21
C TRP A 135 2.65 -27.09 12.03
N ALA A 136 3.76 -27.77 11.68
CA ALA A 136 3.77 -28.80 10.66
C ALA A 136 2.80 -29.96 11.00
N LYS A 137 2.74 -30.37 12.28
CA LYS A 137 1.73 -31.34 12.78
C LYS A 137 0.28 -30.84 12.67
N ILE A 138 0.02 -29.55 12.47
CA ILE A 138 -1.34 -29.06 12.19
C ILE A 138 -1.62 -29.17 10.68
N VAL A 139 -0.68 -28.73 9.83
CA VAL A 139 -0.78 -28.85 8.37
C VAL A 139 -0.94 -30.30 7.91
N GLU A 140 -0.15 -31.23 8.48
CA GLU A 140 -0.24 -32.68 8.25
C GLU A 140 -1.68 -33.25 8.45
N LYS A 141 -2.50 -32.58 9.27
CA LYS A 141 -3.88 -32.97 9.59
C LYS A 141 -4.95 -32.20 8.79
N MET A 142 -4.57 -31.19 8.00
CA MET A 142 -5.48 -30.52 7.07
C MET A 142 -5.81 -31.47 5.92
N PRO A 143 -7.10 -31.71 5.59
CA PRO A 143 -7.47 -32.49 4.41
C PRO A 143 -7.22 -31.67 3.13
N TYR A 144 -7.00 -32.36 2.00
CA TYR A 144 -6.86 -31.71 0.69
C TYR A 144 -8.17 -31.13 0.14
N PHE A 145 -9.33 -31.57 0.64
CA PHE A 145 -10.63 -30.95 0.34
C PHE A 145 -11.62 -31.11 1.51
N TYR A 146 -12.66 -30.27 1.54
CA TYR A 146 -13.76 -30.36 2.50
C TYR A 146 -15.11 -30.38 1.80
N LYS A 147 -15.95 -31.39 2.10
CA LYS A 147 -17.26 -31.61 1.47
C LYS A 147 -18.42 -31.30 2.42
N ILE A 148 -19.37 -30.49 1.96
CA ILE A 148 -20.56 -30.05 2.72
C ILE A 148 -21.77 -29.88 1.80
N ASP A 149 -22.97 -30.30 2.21
CA ASP A 149 -24.18 -30.14 1.41
C ASP A 149 -24.92 -28.84 1.74
N ILE A 150 -25.05 -27.92 0.76
CA ILE A 150 -25.67 -26.61 0.92
C ILE A 150 -26.62 -26.34 -0.25
N ASN A 151 -27.80 -25.78 0.02
CA ASN A 151 -28.82 -25.43 -0.99
C ASN A 151 -29.21 -26.59 -1.94
N LYS A 152 -29.03 -27.85 -1.49
CA LYS A 152 -29.18 -29.13 -2.22
C LYS A 152 -28.08 -29.49 -3.22
N ARG A 153 -27.00 -28.71 -3.31
CA ARG A 153 -25.76 -29.10 -4.00
C ARG A 153 -24.79 -29.71 -3.00
N THR A 154 -24.02 -30.71 -3.43
CA THR A 154 -22.76 -31.05 -2.75
C THR A 154 -21.76 -29.95 -3.07
N CYS A 155 -21.29 -29.23 -2.06
CA CYS A 155 -20.19 -28.27 -2.17
C CYS A 155 -18.88 -28.96 -1.77
N ILE A 156 -17.82 -28.73 -2.55
CA ILE A 156 -16.44 -29.14 -2.25
C ILE A 156 -15.57 -27.89 -2.24
N VAL A 157 -14.91 -27.63 -1.11
CA VAL A 157 -13.86 -26.63 -0.99
C VAL A 157 -12.52 -27.33 -1.14
N VAL A 158 -11.67 -26.85 -2.05
CA VAL A 158 -10.37 -27.42 -2.43
C VAL A 158 -9.38 -26.27 -2.69
N HIS A 159 -8.07 -26.53 -2.73
CA HIS A 159 -7.11 -25.47 -3.04
C HIS A 159 -7.03 -25.17 -4.55
N ALA A 160 -6.67 -26.17 -5.36
CA ALA A 160 -6.52 -26.03 -6.80
C ALA A 160 -7.71 -26.64 -7.56
N GLY A 161 -7.61 -27.90 -8.01
CA GLY A 161 -8.72 -28.61 -8.69
C GLY A 161 -9.36 -29.71 -7.85
N TYR A 162 -10.47 -30.29 -8.32
CA TYR A 162 -11.05 -31.50 -7.73
C TYR A 162 -11.43 -32.53 -8.81
N ILE A 163 -11.03 -33.78 -8.62
CA ILE A 163 -11.34 -34.91 -9.52
C ILE A 163 -11.46 -36.22 -8.71
N GLU A 164 -12.30 -37.17 -9.15
CA GLU A 164 -12.49 -38.44 -8.43
C GLU A 164 -11.44 -39.52 -8.79
N SER A 165 -10.84 -39.47 -9.98
CA SER A 165 -9.66 -40.25 -10.40
C SER A 165 -8.96 -39.58 -11.58
N LEU A 166 -7.66 -39.86 -11.76
CA LEU A 166 -6.90 -39.53 -12.97
C LEU A 166 -7.05 -40.60 -14.09
N ASP A 167 -7.78 -41.70 -13.82
CA ASP A 167 -8.02 -42.75 -14.81
C ASP A 167 -8.80 -42.22 -16.03
N HIS A 168 -8.20 -42.31 -17.22
CA HIS A 168 -8.78 -41.91 -18.51
C HIS A 168 -9.00 -40.39 -18.71
N VAL A 169 -8.29 -39.58 -17.94
CA VAL A 169 -8.23 -38.12 -18.10
C VAL A 169 -7.06 -37.74 -19.01
N ASP A 170 -7.23 -36.73 -19.86
CA ASP A 170 -6.21 -36.23 -20.79
C ASP A 170 -5.90 -34.77 -20.39
N THR A 171 -4.96 -34.59 -19.46
CA THR A 171 -4.56 -33.29 -18.89
C THR A 171 -3.39 -32.66 -19.64
N GLU A 172 -3.29 -31.32 -19.67
CA GLU A 172 -2.13 -30.64 -20.26
C GLU A 172 -0.87 -30.76 -19.38
N GLU A 173 -1.02 -30.73 -18.05
CA GLU A 173 0.07 -31.02 -17.10
C GLU A 173 0.05 -32.49 -16.63
N SER A 174 1.19 -33.00 -16.15
CA SER A 174 1.34 -34.38 -15.69
C SER A 174 1.33 -34.47 -14.16
N TYR A 175 0.19 -34.85 -13.58
CA TYR A 175 0.03 -35.00 -12.12
C TYR A 175 0.45 -36.39 -11.62
N GLU A 176 1.19 -36.46 -10.51
CA GLU A 176 1.68 -37.72 -9.92
C GLU A 176 0.59 -38.45 -9.10
N SER A 177 -0.41 -37.73 -8.57
CA SER A 177 -1.57 -38.31 -7.88
C SER A 177 -2.80 -37.39 -7.87
N VAL A 178 -3.93 -37.85 -7.33
CA VAL A 178 -5.11 -36.99 -7.13
C VAL A 178 -4.87 -35.91 -6.08
N GLU A 179 -4.00 -36.15 -5.10
CA GLU A 179 -3.54 -35.15 -4.13
C GLU A 179 -2.71 -34.05 -4.78
N ASP A 180 -1.84 -34.41 -5.73
CA ASP A 180 -1.08 -33.46 -6.55
C ASP A 180 -2.03 -32.57 -7.38
N PHE A 181 -3.06 -33.15 -8.00
CA PHE A 181 -4.13 -32.41 -8.67
C PHE A 181 -4.90 -31.46 -7.71
N TYR A 182 -5.18 -31.88 -6.47
CA TYR A 182 -5.84 -31.03 -5.47
C TYR A 182 -5.00 -29.80 -5.06
N LEU A 183 -3.67 -29.86 -5.22
CA LEU A 183 -2.71 -28.81 -4.82
C LEU A 183 -2.21 -27.95 -5.99
N HIS A 184 -2.18 -28.48 -7.22
CA HIS A 184 -1.48 -27.86 -8.34
C HIS A 184 -2.30 -27.68 -9.63
N ALA A 185 -3.50 -28.26 -9.76
CA ALA A 185 -4.26 -28.19 -11.01
C ALA A 185 -4.72 -26.76 -11.38
N ARG A 186 -4.44 -26.35 -12.62
CA ARG A 186 -4.81 -25.04 -13.19
C ARG A 186 -5.98 -25.16 -14.15
N ASP A 187 -5.76 -24.96 -15.44
CA ASP A 187 -6.80 -25.03 -16.47
C ASP A 187 -7.43 -26.44 -16.50
N ASP A 188 -6.63 -27.48 -16.24
CA ASP A 188 -7.06 -28.88 -16.03
C ASP A 188 -8.13 -29.05 -14.92
N ALA A 189 -8.14 -28.19 -13.90
CA ALA A 189 -9.19 -28.22 -12.85
C ALA A 189 -10.60 -27.92 -13.39
N TYR A 190 -10.68 -27.21 -14.51
CA TYR A 190 -11.91 -26.77 -15.16
C TYR A 190 -12.24 -27.62 -16.40
N MET A 191 -11.21 -28.06 -17.13
CA MET A 191 -11.35 -28.91 -18.31
C MET A 191 -11.68 -30.38 -17.95
N CYS A 192 -11.19 -30.86 -16.81
CA CYS A 192 -11.24 -32.27 -16.42
C CYS A 192 -11.82 -32.53 -15.01
N GLY A 193 -11.93 -31.49 -14.17
CA GLY A 193 -12.42 -31.61 -12.79
C GLY A 193 -13.93 -31.41 -12.63
N GLY A 194 -14.41 -31.51 -11.38
CA GLY A 194 -15.80 -31.22 -11.00
C GLY A 194 -16.58 -32.39 -10.41
N VAL A 195 -17.88 -32.15 -10.15
CA VAL A 195 -18.85 -33.14 -9.64
C VAL A 195 -20.24 -32.87 -10.23
N GLU A 196 -20.93 -33.92 -10.67
CA GLU A 196 -22.31 -33.86 -11.19
C GLU A 196 -23.29 -33.27 -10.14
N HIS A 197 -24.09 -32.27 -10.54
CA HIS A 197 -24.97 -31.48 -9.67
C HIS A 197 -24.25 -30.75 -8.50
N GLY A 198 -22.95 -30.56 -8.61
CA GLY A 198 -22.07 -30.08 -7.53
C GLY A 198 -21.94 -28.55 -7.41
N MET A 199 -21.04 -28.16 -6.52
CA MET A 199 -20.41 -26.86 -6.44
C MET A 199 -18.95 -27.08 -6.03
N ILE A 200 -18.00 -26.53 -6.78
CA ILE A 200 -16.57 -26.52 -6.44
C ILE A 200 -16.20 -25.11 -6.00
N ILE A 201 -15.34 -24.99 -5.01
CA ILE A 201 -14.75 -23.72 -4.56
C ILE A 201 -13.24 -23.93 -4.44
N ALA A 202 -12.50 -23.35 -5.38
CA ALA A 202 -11.05 -23.32 -5.43
C ALA A 202 -10.50 -22.04 -4.78
N GLY A 203 -9.23 -22.07 -4.41
CA GLY A 203 -8.42 -20.92 -4.01
C GLY A 203 -7.48 -20.39 -5.09
N HIS A 204 -7.08 -21.24 -6.05
CA HIS A 204 -5.98 -20.96 -6.98
C HIS A 204 -6.46 -20.56 -8.40
N THR A 205 -5.94 -19.44 -8.94
CA THR A 205 -6.24 -18.95 -10.30
C THR A 205 -5.65 -19.84 -11.42
N PRO A 206 -6.45 -20.21 -12.45
CA PRO A 206 -5.97 -20.67 -13.75
C PRO A 206 -5.47 -19.51 -14.62
N THR A 207 -4.28 -19.62 -15.21
CA THR A 207 -3.59 -18.51 -15.90
C THR A 207 -3.88 -18.44 -17.40
N ILE A 208 -5.13 -18.15 -17.78
CA ILE A 208 -5.54 -17.87 -19.18
C ILE A 208 -5.06 -16.48 -19.63
N LYS A 209 -4.51 -16.33 -20.85
CA LYS A 209 -3.81 -15.09 -21.27
C LYS A 209 -4.67 -13.83 -21.23
N TYR A 210 -4.02 -12.69 -21.00
CA TYR A 210 -4.57 -11.36 -21.23
C TYR A 210 -5.10 -11.14 -22.67
N GLU A 211 -4.44 -11.74 -23.67
CA GLU A 211 -4.84 -11.64 -25.09
C GLU A 211 -6.10 -12.47 -25.43
N GLU A 212 -6.46 -13.43 -24.57
CA GLU A 212 -7.63 -14.30 -24.70
C GLU A 212 -8.81 -13.81 -23.84
N PHE A 213 -8.69 -12.61 -23.24
CA PHE A 213 -9.56 -12.14 -22.16
C PHE A 213 -10.61 -11.09 -22.63
N PRO A 214 -11.90 -11.45 -22.78
CA PRO A 214 -12.95 -10.50 -23.16
C PRO A 214 -13.38 -9.62 -21.97
N TYR A 215 -12.62 -8.54 -21.72
CA TYR A 215 -12.89 -7.56 -20.66
C TYR A 215 -14.30 -6.95 -20.78
N ASN A 216 -15.19 -7.23 -19.82
CA ASN A 216 -16.63 -6.97 -19.94
C ASN A 216 -17.27 -6.07 -18.84
N ASN A 217 -16.47 -5.39 -18.02
CA ASN A 217 -16.94 -4.58 -16.88
C ASN A 217 -17.86 -5.32 -15.88
N GLY A 218 -17.74 -6.65 -15.75
CA GLY A 218 -18.54 -7.46 -14.83
C GLY A 218 -19.97 -7.76 -15.32
N SER A 219 -20.17 -7.87 -16.65
CA SER A 219 -21.47 -8.12 -17.27
C SER A 219 -21.57 -9.52 -17.89
N VAL A 220 -22.67 -10.24 -17.61
CA VAL A 220 -22.93 -11.60 -18.11
C VAL A 220 -23.41 -11.58 -19.59
N TYR A 221 -22.89 -12.48 -20.44
CA TYR A 221 -23.05 -12.46 -21.92
C TYR A 221 -23.93 -13.60 -22.52
N ARG A 222 -24.59 -13.35 -23.69
CA ARG A 222 -25.42 -14.29 -24.53
C ARG A 222 -25.80 -13.74 -25.95
N HIS A 223 -25.54 -14.43 -27.11
CA HIS A 223 -26.31 -14.56 -28.43
C HIS A 223 -25.41 -14.81 -29.71
N ALA A 224 -25.78 -15.47 -30.86
CA ALA A 224 -26.59 -16.68 -31.24
C ALA A 224 -26.54 -17.27 -32.74
N GLY A 225 -25.50 -17.98 -33.25
CA GLY A 225 -25.44 -18.60 -34.63
C GLY A 225 -24.07 -19.10 -35.23
N TYR A 226 -24.07 -20.17 -36.06
CA TYR A 226 -22.91 -20.92 -36.69
C TYR A 226 -22.74 -20.70 -38.22
N ILE A 227 -21.60 -21.09 -38.82
CA ILE A 227 -21.29 -20.94 -40.27
C ILE A 227 -21.41 -22.25 -41.06
N GLU A 228 -22.19 -22.24 -42.14
CA GLU A 228 -22.52 -23.45 -42.94
C GLU A 228 -21.75 -23.61 -44.26
N SER A 229 -20.99 -22.62 -44.76
CA SER A 229 -20.30 -22.70 -46.06
C SER A 229 -19.15 -21.70 -46.27
N LEU A 230 -18.14 -22.07 -47.07
CA LEU A 230 -17.03 -21.20 -47.49
C LEU A 230 -17.39 -20.17 -48.59
N ASP A 231 -18.51 -20.29 -49.30
CA ASP A 231 -18.84 -19.51 -50.50
C ASP A 231 -18.93 -17.97 -50.30
N HIS A 232 -18.91 -17.50 -49.05
CA HIS A 232 -19.07 -16.09 -48.64
C HIS A 232 -17.99 -15.60 -47.66
N VAL A 233 -16.88 -16.34 -47.53
CA VAL A 233 -15.79 -16.06 -46.59
C VAL A 233 -14.62 -15.44 -47.37
N ASP A 234 -14.17 -14.24 -47.00
CA ASP A 234 -13.16 -13.45 -47.73
C ASP A 234 -11.80 -13.59 -47.01
N THR A 235 -11.11 -14.70 -47.27
CA THR A 235 -9.89 -15.16 -46.57
C THR A 235 -8.59 -14.84 -47.34
N GLU A 236 -7.46 -14.71 -46.65
CA GLU A 236 -6.15 -14.55 -47.33
C GLU A 236 -5.62 -15.88 -47.89
N GLU A 237 -5.92 -17.02 -47.27
CA GLU A 237 -5.63 -18.36 -47.80
C GLU A 237 -6.87 -19.07 -48.37
N SER A 238 -6.68 -20.13 -49.15
CA SER A 238 -7.76 -20.86 -49.83
C SER A 238 -7.91 -22.30 -49.31
N TYR A 239 -9.06 -22.62 -48.73
CA TYR A 239 -9.35 -23.90 -48.07
C TYR A 239 -10.20 -24.83 -48.95
N GLU A 240 -9.98 -26.14 -48.88
CA GLU A 240 -10.68 -27.14 -49.73
C GLU A 240 -12.05 -27.56 -49.18
N SER A 241 -12.33 -27.31 -47.89
CA SER A 241 -13.64 -27.57 -47.25
C SER A 241 -13.83 -26.78 -45.95
N VAL A 242 -15.06 -26.76 -45.41
CA VAL A 242 -15.36 -26.14 -44.10
C VAL A 242 -14.61 -26.85 -42.96
N GLU A 243 -14.41 -28.17 -43.06
CA GLU A 243 -13.66 -28.95 -42.07
C GLU A 243 -12.15 -28.67 -42.16
N ASP A 244 -11.61 -28.50 -43.38
CA ASP A 244 -10.23 -28.07 -43.65
C ASP A 244 -9.96 -26.64 -43.13
N PHE A 245 -10.91 -25.72 -43.29
CA PHE A 245 -10.88 -24.39 -42.68
C PHE A 245 -10.77 -24.47 -41.15
N TYR A 246 -11.68 -25.17 -40.46
CA TYR A 246 -11.61 -25.29 -38.99
C TYR A 246 -10.40 -26.10 -38.47
N LEU A 247 -9.74 -26.91 -39.31
CA LEU A 247 -8.52 -27.65 -38.96
C LEU A 247 -7.22 -26.87 -39.19
N HIS A 248 -7.18 -25.95 -40.17
CA HIS A 248 -5.93 -25.39 -40.68
C HIS A 248 -5.90 -23.85 -40.81
N ALA A 249 -7.05 -23.17 -40.81
CA ALA A 249 -7.08 -21.71 -40.79
C ALA A 249 -6.59 -21.16 -39.44
N ARG A 250 -5.74 -20.12 -39.50
CA ARG A 250 -5.14 -19.48 -38.30
C ARG A 250 -5.80 -18.14 -38.06
N ASP A 251 -5.33 -17.12 -38.78
CA ASP A 251 -5.82 -15.75 -38.64
C ASP A 251 -7.21 -15.60 -39.29
N ASP A 252 -7.41 -16.29 -40.43
CA ASP A 252 -8.71 -16.38 -41.13
C ASP A 252 -9.83 -17.01 -40.27
N ALA A 253 -9.50 -17.92 -39.35
CA ALA A 253 -10.46 -18.52 -38.41
C ALA A 253 -10.96 -17.49 -37.37
N TYR A 254 -10.06 -16.64 -36.87
CA TYR A 254 -10.42 -15.56 -35.95
C TYR A 254 -11.26 -14.46 -36.62
N MET A 255 -10.87 -14.07 -37.84
CA MET A 255 -11.54 -12.98 -38.56
C MET A 255 -12.91 -13.38 -39.12
N CYS A 256 -13.07 -14.64 -39.54
CA CYS A 256 -14.25 -15.06 -40.30
C CYS A 256 -14.94 -16.36 -39.82
N GLY A 257 -14.51 -17.00 -38.72
CA GLY A 257 -14.99 -18.33 -38.30
C GLY A 257 -16.17 -18.39 -37.32
N GLY A 258 -16.72 -17.24 -36.90
CA GLY A 258 -17.70 -17.16 -35.80
C GLY A 258 -19.17 -17.47 -36.17
N VAL A 259 -19.99 -18.06 -35.29
CA VAL A 259 -19.71 -18.30 -33.86
C VAL A 259 -20.48 -17.37 -32.93
N GLU A 260 -21.53 -16.68 -33.38
CA GLU A 260 -22.41 -15.90 -32.48
C GLU A 260 -22.90 -16.89 -31.36
N HIS A 261 -22.90 -16.54 -30.07
CA HIS A 261 -22.98 -17.43 -28.88
C HIS A 261 -21.80 -18.40 -28.67
N GLY A 262 -21.12 -18.85 -29.72
CA GLY A 262 -20.14 -19.93 -29.63
C GLY A 262 -18.77 -19.43 -29.17
N MET A 263 -18.17 -20.18 -28.26
CA MET A 263 -16.76 -20.06 -27.93
C MET A 263 -15.97 -21.06 -28.79
N ILE A 264 -14.85 -20.62 -29.36
CA ILE A 264 -13.88 -21.48 -30.06
C ILE A 264 -12.63 -21.53 -29.19
N ILE A 265 -12.11 -22.73 -28.94
CA ILE A 265 -10.84 -22.96 -28.24
C ILE A 265 -9.91 -23.69 -29.21
N ALA A 266 -8.68 -23.20 -29.35
CA ALA A 266 -7.62 -23.82 -30.14
C ALA A 266 -6.31 -23.75 -29.35
N GLY A 267 -5.87 -24.88 -28.79
CA GLY A 267 -4.77 -24.91 -27.83
C GLY A 267 -3.39 -24.98 -28.49
N HIS A 268 -2.57 -23.94 -28.31
CA HIS A 268 -1.17 -24.10 -27.88
C HIS A 268 -0.51 -22.77 -27.48
N THR A 269 0.25 -22.79 -26.37
CA THR A 269 1.05 -21.65 -25.90
C THR A 269 2.43 -22.13 -25.44
N PRO A 270 3.55 -21.52 -25.91
CA PRO A 270 4.89 -21.80 -25.40
C PRO A 270 5.20 -21.03 -24.11
N THR A 271 6.25 -21.45 -23.38
CA THR A 271 6.66 -20.90 -22.09
C THR A 271 7.12 -19.43 -22.17
N ILE A 272 6.47 -18.52 -21.42
CA ILE A 272 6.81 -17.07 -21.34
C ILE A 272 7.00 -16.63 -19.87
N LYS A 273 7.39 -15.38 -19.61
CA LYS A 273 8.01 -14.88 -18.38
C LYS A 273 7.04 -14.16 -17.42
N TYR A 274 7.55 -13.92 -16.21
CA TYR A 274 7.05 -13.13 -15.07
C TYR A 274 6.34 -11.78 -15.35
N GLU A 275 6.39 -11.23 -16.56
CA GLU A 275 5.88 -9.90 -16.91
C GLU A 275 4.44 -9.93 -17.50
N GLU A 276 3.86 -11.12 -17.73
CA GLU A 276 2.57 -11.33 -18.40
C GLU A 276 1.53 -12.06 -17.53
N PHE A 277 1.35 -11.64 -16.27
CA PHE A 277 0.35 -12.23 -15.35
C PHE A 277 -1.01 -11.51 -15.42
N PRO A 278 -2.12 -12.19 -15.81
CA PRO A 278 -3.46 -11.61 -15.84
C PRO A 278 -4.12 -11.66 -14.45
N TYR A 279 -3.60 -10.87 -13.52
CA TYR A 279 -4.03 -10.82 -12.13
C TYR A 279 -5.46 -10.26 -11.94
N ASN A 280 -6.31 -11.00 -11.22
CA ASN A 280 -7.75 -10.71 -11.15
C ASN A 280 -8.15 -9.64 -10.11
N ASN A 281 -7.20 -9.06 -9.36
CA ASN A 281 -7.44 -8.11 -8.25
C ASN A 281 -8.18 -8.71 -7.03
N GLY A 282 -7.97 -9.99 -6.72
CA GLY A 282 -8.64 -10.67 -5.61
C GLY A 282 -10.16 -10.74 -5.76
N ASN A 283 -10.64 -10.86 -7.01
CA ASN A 283 -12.07 -10.98 -7.32
C ASN A 283 -12.49 -12.44 -7.40
N VAL A 284 -13.51 -12.82 -6.62
CA VAL A 284 -14.17 -14.12 -6.76
C VAL A 284 -14.74 -14.30 -8.18
N TYR A 285 -14.22 -15.26 -8.93
CA TYR A 285 -14.79 -15.69 -10.21
C TYR A 285 -15.84 -16.79 -9.98
N ARG A 286 -16.78 -16.92 -10.92
CA ARG A 286 -17.91 -17.86 -10.84
C ARG A 286 -18.30 -18.39 -12.21
N MET A 287 -18.05 -19.66 -12.47
CA MET A 287 -18.46 -20.37 -13.68
C MET A 287 -19.70 -21.25 -13.42
N TYR A 288 -20.39 -21.65 -14.48
CA TYR A 288 -21.40 -22.71 -14.44
C TYR A 288 -21.22 -23.64 -15.64
N ASP A 289 -21.06 -24.92 -15.35
CA ASP A 289 -21.01 -26.00 -16.34
C ASP A 289 -22.42 -26.55 -16.57
N GLU A 290 -22.96 -26.39 -17.78
CA GLU A 290 -24.29 -26.90 -18.14
C GLU A 290 -24.32 -28.43 -18.37
N SER A 291 -23.17 -29.08 -18.59
CA SER A 291 -23.04 -30.51 -18.83
C SER A 291 -22.99 -31.33 -17.54
N LEU A 292 -22.30 -30.82 -16.51
CA LEU A 292 -22.25 -31.39 -15.17
C LEU A 292 -23.33 -30.82 -14.22
N ASP A 293 -24.03 -29.75 -14.61
CA ASP A 293 -24.81 -28.90 -13.69
C ASP A 293 -23.97 -28.52 -12.46
N CYS A 294 -22.75 -28.02 -12.68
CA CYS A 294 -21.79 -27.71 -11.62
C CYS A 294 -21.50 -26.21 -11.55
N ILE A 295 -21.42 -25.64 -10.35
CA ILE A 295 -21.01 -24.24 -10.14
C ILE A 295 -19.56 -24.24 -9.65
N PHE A 296 -18.65 -23.60 -10.37
CA PHE A 296 -17.29 -23.39 -9.90
C PHE A 296 -17.15 -21.97 -9.35
N TYR A 297 -16.51 -21.85 -8.19
CA TYR A 297 -16.02 -20.60 -7.64
C TYR A 297 -14.50 -20.66 -7.53
N ASP A 298 -13.87 -19.51 -7.73
CA ASP A 298 -12.43 -19.29 -7.55
C ASP A 298 -12.28 -18.11 -6.58
N ILE A 299 -11.43 -18.26 -5.57
CA ILE A 299 -11.20 -17.28 -4.50
C ILE A 299 -9.69 -17.00 -4.35
N ASP A 300 -8.99 -16.75 -5.46
CA ASP A 300 -7.68 -16.11 -5.46
C ASP A 300 -7.72 -14.86 -4.54
N CYS A 301 -6.92 -14.93 -3.48
CA CYS A 301 -6.73 -13.84 -2.55
C CYS A 301 -5.47 -13.06 -2.93
N GLY A 302 -5.65 -12.16 -3.89
CA GLY A 302 -4.64 -11.19 -4.29
C GLY A 302 -4.14 -10.23 -3.20
N CYS A 303 -4.49 -10.43 -1.91
CA CYS A 303 -4.04 -9.65 -0.75
C CYS A 303 -2.53 -9.44 -0.72
N VAL A 304 -1.74 -10.50 -0.98
CA VAL A 304 -0.29 -10.40 -0.85
C VAL A 304 0.38 -9.52 -1.91
N MET A 305 -0.35 -9.20 -2.99
CA MET A 305 0.06 -8.19 -3.98
C MET A 305 -0.23 -6.75 -3.54
N GLY A 306 -0.69 -6.50 -2.30
CA GLY A 306 -1.01 -5.16 -1.80
C GLY A 306 0.13 -4.15 -1.83
N SER A 307 1.38 -4.61 -1.76
CA SER A 307 2.58 -3.79 -1.95
C SER A 307 2.82 -3.35 -3.39
N VAL A 308 2.12 -3.95 -4.36
CA VAL A 308 2.31 -3.76 -5.81
C VAL A 308 1.04 -3.23 -6.50
N GLN A 309 -0.16 -3.55 -5.99
CA GLN A 309 -1.43 -3.29 -6.68
C GLN A 309 -2.50 -2.65 -5.76
N GLU A 310 -2.98 -1.47 -6.16
CA GLU A 310 -3.88 -0.60 -5.38
C GLU A 310 -5.24 -1.24 -5.03
N ASN A 311 -5.71 -2.21 -5.81
CA ASN A 311 -7.01 -2.89 -5.62
C ASN A 311 -6.90 -4.29 -4.98
N ALA A 312 -5.72 -4.66 -4.46
CA ALA A 312 -5.49 -5.93 -3.78
C ALA A 312 -6.40 -6.12 -2.56
N LYS A 313 -6.98 -7.31 -2.42
CA LYS A 313 -7.95 -7.61 -1.37
C LYS A 313 -8.02 -9.10 -1.02
N LEU A 314 -8.30 -9.38 0.24
CA LEU A 314 -8.82 -10.66 0.71
C LEU A 314 -10.31 -10.76 0.36
N ALA A 315 -10.71 -11.90 -0.20
CA ALA A 315 -12.08 -12.21 -0.55
C ALA A 315 -12.68 -13.28 0.38
N CYS A 316 -13.99 -13.22 0.61
CA CYS A 316 -14.72 -14.25 1.34
C CYS A 316 -16.15 -14.37 0.81
N ILE A 317 -16.63 -15.58 0.53
CA ILE A 317 -18.00 -15.86 0.11
C ILE A 317 -18.81 -16.49 1.25
N ARG A 318 -20.10 -16.16 1.35
CA ARG A 318 -21.07 -16.90 2.16
C ARG A 318 -21.91 -17.84 1.29
N LEU A 319 -22.00 -19.10 1.66
CA LEU A 319 -22.57 -20.15 0.83
C LEU A 319 -24.11 -20.23 0.87
N GLU A 320 -24.76 -19.71 1.93
CA GLU A 320 -26.23 -19.74 2.01
C GLU A 320 -26.92 -18.82 0.98
N ASP A 321 -26.30 -17.68 0.64
CA ASP A 321 -26.84 -16.65 -0.27
C ASP A 321 -25.86 -16.17 -1.35
N GLU A 322 -24.78 -16.93 -1.60
CA GLU A 322 -23.72 -16.65 -2.59
C GLU A 322 -23.07 -15.25 -2.44
N LYS A 323 -23.18 -14.63 -1.26
CA LYS A 323 -22.76 -13.24 -1.04
C LYS A 323 -21.27 -13.13 -0.77
N ILE A 324 -20.57 -12.35 -1.59
CA ILE A 324 -19.15 -12.06 -1.46
C ILE A 324 -18.89 -10.82 -0.58
N TYR A 325 -17.78 -10.85 0.15
CA TYR A 325 -17.21 -9.80 1.00
C TYR A 325 -15.75 -9.60 0.60
N TYR A 326 -15.26 -8.37 0.69
CA TYR A 326 -13.87 -8.01 0.38
C TYR A 326 -13.25 -7.14 1.48
N VAL A 327 -11.97 -7.32 1.78
CA VAL A 327 -11.15 -6.47 2.66
C VAL A 327 -9.87 -6.08 1.93
N GLY A 328 -9.63 -4.79 1.76
CA GLY A 328 -8.41 -4.27 1.13
C GLY A 328 -7.20 -4.35 2.06
N THR A 329 -6.01 -4.38 1.48
CA THR A 329 -4.73 -4.50 2.18
C THR A 329 -4.44 -3.26 3.04
N SER A 330 -4.27 -3.47 4.34
CA SER A 330 -4.72 -2.49 5.33
C SER A 330 -3.61 -1.73 6.06
N ASP A 331 -2.38 -2.24 6.11
CA ASP A 331 -1.23 -1.52 6.68
C ASP A 331 -0.44 -0.73 5.61
N TYR A 332 -0.26 -1.28 4.41
CA TYR A 332 0.39 -0.55 3.30
C TYR A 332 -0.49 0.60 2.74
N VAL A 333 -1.82 0.53 2.88
CA VAL A 333 -2.72 1.65 2.52
C VAL A 333 -2.62 2.81 3.54
N LYS A 334 -2.25 2.56 4.81
CA LYS A 334 -2.15 3.62 5.83
C LYS A 334 -1.01 4.59 5.61
N SER A 335 0.09 4.19 4.97
CA SER A 335 1.17 5.12 4.56
C SER A 335 0.75 5.96 3.35
N LYS A 336 0.08 5.36 2.36
CA LYS A 336 -0.41 6.05 1.16
C LYS A 336 -1.55 7.04 1.45
N GLU A 337 -2.49 6.68 2.33
CA GLU A 337 -3.47 7.65 2.84
C GLU A 337 -2.76 8.82 3.53
N LEU A 338 -1.74 8.61 4.37
CA LEU A 338 -1.04 9.72 5.04
C LEU A 338 -0.30 10.66 4.06
N TYR A 339 0.26 10.17 2.95
CA TYR A 339 0.78 11.04 1.89
C TYR A 339 -0.32 11.88 1.25
N LEU A 340 -1.41 11.25 0.81
CA LEU A 340 -2.53 11.95 0.18
C LEU A 340 -3.19 12.98 1.12
N ASP A 341 -3.44 12.56 2.37
CA ASP A 341 -3.99 13.35 3.46
C ASP A 341 -3.14 14.61 3.73
N GLY A 342 -1.84 14.43 3.96
CA GLY A 342 -0.94 15.54 4.29
C GLY A 342 -0.59 16.43 3.11
N MET A 343 -0.25 15.85 1.96
CA MET A 343 0.27 16.62 0.81
C MET A 343 -0.82 17.40 0.10
N MET A 344 -2.02 16.84 -0.06
CA MET A 344 -3.15 17.61 -0.59
C MET A 344 -3.58 18.70 0.41
N GLY A 345 -3.52 18.40 1.72
CA GLY A 345 -3.76 19.40 2.75
C GLY A 345 -2.80 20.59 2.69
N LEU A 346 -1.51 20.33 2.45
CA LEU A 346 -0.47 21.33 2.24
C LEU A 346 -0.74 22.17 0.98
N VAL A 347 -0.94 21.53 -0.17
CA VAL A 347 -1.19 22.23 -1.45
C VAL A 347 -2.48 23.06 -1.44
N ILE A 348 -3.52 22.60 -0.73
CA ILE A 348 -4.76 23.36 -0.52
C ILE A 348 -4.50 24.61 0.35
N GLY A 349 -3.66 24.49 1.38
CA GLY A 349 -3.31 25.60 2.26
C GLY A 349 -2.51 26.69 1.55
N ASP A 350 -1.44 26.27 0.86
CA ASP A 350 -0.63 27.07 -0.06
C ASP A 350 -1.53 27.86 -1.04
N ALA A 351 -2.32 27.15 -1.86
CA ALA A 351 -3.13 27.76 -2.91
C ALA A 351 -4.26 28.69 -2.39
N LEU A 352 -4.66 28.58 -1.11
CA LEU A 352 -5.56 29.53 -0.46
C LEU A 352 -4.85 30.81 0.00
N GLY A 353 -3.54 30.75 0.29
CA GLY A 353 -2.72 31.89 0.70
C GLY A 353 -2.14 32.68 -0.48
N VAL A 354 -1.74 32.03 -1.58
CA VAL A 354 -1.12 32.66 -2.76
C VAL A 354 -1.84 33.92 -3.30
N PRO A 355 -3.19 34.02 -3.31
CA PRO A 355 -3.87 35.24 -3.76
C PRO A 355 -3.69 36.44 -2.81
N VAL A 356 -3.37 36.21 -1.54
CA VAL A 356 -3.34 37.23 -0.48
C VAL A 356 -1.98 37.38 0.21
N GLU A 357 -0.94 36.71 -0.28
CA GLU A 357 0.44 36.78 0.22
C GLU A 357 0.93 38.23 0.44
N PHE A 358 1.66 38.47 1.53
CA PHE A 358 2.05 39.79 2.07
C PHE A 358 0.88 40.71 2.48
N SER A 359 -0.36 40.22 2.59
CA SER A 359 -1.47 41.01 3.13
C SER A 359 -1.44 41.06 4.65
N SER A 360 -0.98 42.19 5.17
CA SER A 360 -1.05 42.57 6.58
C SER A 360 -2.39 42.25 7.25
N ARG A 361 -2.36 41.68 8.47
CA ARG A 361 -3.53 41.24 9.25
C ARG A 361 -4.75 42.16 9.22
N ASP A 362 -4.57 43.47 9.33
CA ASP A 362 -5.66 44.46 9.29
C ASP A 362 -6.51 44.32 8.00
N LYS A 363 -5.86 44.07 6.84
CA LYS A 363 -6.55 43.80 5.57
C LYS A 363 -7.31 42.47 5.61
N MET A 364 -6.75 41.43 6.22
CA MET A 364 -7.41 40.13 6.35
C MET A 364 -8.63 40.20 7.27
N GLN A 365 -8.67 41.13 8.22
CA GLN A 365 -9.86 41.41 9.02
C GLN A 365 -10.92 42.20 8.25
N GLU A 366 -10.53 43.11 7.35
CA GLU A 366 -11.48 43.83 6.47
C GLU A 366 -12.00 42.97 5.31
N HIS A 367 -11.14 42.11 4.74
CA HIS A 367 -11.35 41.32 3.53
C HIS A 367 -10.81 39.87 3.69
N PRO A 368 -11.43 39.04 4.55
CA PRO A 368 -10.96 37.69 4.81
C PRO A 368 -11.13 36.75 3.62
N VAL A 369 -10.19 35.80 3.46
CA VAL A 369 -10.37 34.62 2.60
C VAL A 369 -11.41 33.71 3.26
N VAL A 370 -12.41 33.29 2.47
CA VAL A 370 -13.50 32.40 2.91
C VAL A 370 -13.66 31.17 2.02
N ASP A 371 -13.02 31.19 0.86
CA ASP A 371 -13.13 30.20 -0.22
C ASP A 371 -11.90 30.28 -1.14
N MET A 372 -11.70 29.27 -1.99
CA MET A 372 -10.58 29.24 -2.94
C MET A 372 -10.73 30.35 -3.99
N THR A 373 -9.70 31.17 -4.14
CA THR A 373 -9.65 32.27 -5.11
C THR A 373 -8.35 32.23 -5.90
N GLY A 374 -8.22 33.11 -6.88
CA GLY A 374 -7.03 33.26 -7.70
C GLY A 374 -6.93 34.68 -8.22
N TYR A 375 -5.74 35.05 -8.70
CA TYR A 375 -5.29 36.41 -8.98
C TYR A 375 -5.24 37.31 -7.73
N GLY A 376 -4.08 37.91 -7.47
CA GLY A 376 -3.91 38.79 -6.34
C GLY A 376 -2.48 39.31 -6.26
N THR A 377 -1.69 38.81 -5.32
CA THR A 377 -0.23 39.05 -5.28
C THR A 377 0.45 38.56 -6.57
N TYR A 378 0.07 37.37 -7.05
CA TYR A 378 0.53 36.81 -8.32
C TYR A 378 -0.58 36.75 -9.39
N PRO A 379 -0.23 36.76 -10.69
CA PRO A 379 -1.18 36.72 -11.82
C PRO A 379 -1.68 35.29 -12.13
N VAL A 380 -1.67 34.39 -11.16
CA VAL A 380 -1.99 32.96 -11.31
C VAL A 380 -3.47 32.67 -11.00
N PRO A 381 -4.12 31.69 -11.69
CA PRO A 381 -5.52 31.33 -11.44
C PRO A 381 -5.71 30.58 -10.11
N ALA A 382 -6.96 30.35 -9.71
CA ALA A 382 -7.29 29.64 -8.48
C ALA A 382 -6.74 28.21 -8.47
N GLY A 383 -6.35 27.71 -7.29
CA GLY A 383 -5.74 26.37 -7.14
C GLY A 383 -4.30 26.27 -7.68
N SER A 384 -3.61 27.40 -7.84
CA SER A 384 -2.17 27.48 -8.09
C SER A 384 -1.41 27.56 -6.76
N TRP A 385 -0.36 26.76 -6.60
CA TRP A 385 0.52 26.76 -5.42
C TRP A 385 1.90 27.38 -5.70
N SER A 386 2.60 27.84 -4.65
CA SER A 386 3.86 28.58 -4.67
C SER A 386 5.10 27.67 -4.58
N ASP A 387 6.20 28.14 -3.98
CA ASP A 387 7.38 27.33 -3.72
C ASP A 387 7.18 26.33 -2.56
N ASP A 388 6.28 26.61 -1.61
CA ASP A 388 5.79 25.69 -0.56
C ASP A 388 5.46 24.30 -1.12
N GLY A 389 4.38 24.22 -1.91
CA GLY A 389 3.89 23.01 -2.54
C GLY A 389 4.85 22.47 -3.59
N SER A 390 5.49 23.35 -4.38
CA SER A 390 6.42 22.92 -5.44
C SER A 390 7.64 22.22 -4.86
N MET A 391 8.26 22.75 -3.80
CA MET A 391 9.40 22.14 -3.13
C MET A 391 9.00 20.94 -2.27
N ALA A 392 7.78 20.91 -1.73
CA ALA A 392 7.23 19.72 -1.05
C ALA A 392 7.05 18.56 -2.04
N LEU A 393 6.48 18.79 -3.22
CA LEU A 393 6.30 17.78 -4.28
C LEU A 393 7.63 17.37 -4.94
N ALA A 394 8.58 18.30 -5.07
CA ALA A 394 9.95 18.01 -5.48
C ALA A 394 10.69 17.11 -4.47
N SER A 395 10.40 17.25 -3.17
CA SER A 395 10.93 16.39 -2.10
C SER A 395 10.23 15.02 -2.08
N LEU A 396 8.91 14.99 -2.23
CA LEU A 396 8.08 13.77 -2.31
C LEU A 396 8.56 12.86 -3.44
N SER A 397 8.67 13.38 -4.66
CA SER A 397 9.11 12.64 -5.86
C SER A 397 10.56 12.13 -5.85
N ALA A 398 11.33 12.40 -4.81
CA ALA A 398 12.66 11.85 -4.58
C ALA A 398 12.69 10.73 -3.51
N LEU A 399 11.54 10.41 -2.92
CA LEU A 399 11.34 9.22 -2.10
C LEU A 399 11.04 8.04 -3.02
N HIS A 400 11.82 6.97 -2.91
CA HIS A 400 11.71 5.73 -3.68
C HIS A 400 12.11 4.55 -2.76
N SER A 401 12.02 3.31 -3.28
CA SER A 401 12.47 2.06 -2.61
C SER A 401 13.84 2.15 -1.93
N ASP A 402 14.76 2.94 -2.49
CA ASP A 402 16.16 3.05 -2.07
C ASP A 402 16.34 4.06 -0.91
N GLY A 403 15.26 4.72 -0.49
CA GLY A 403 15.23 5.68 0.62
C GLY A 403 15.51 7.14 0.24
N ILE A 404 15.82 7.96 1.24
CA ILE A 404 15.94 9.42 1.09
C ILE A 404 17.25 9.80 0.41
N ASN A 405 17.17 10.14 -0.88
CA ASN A 405 18.31 10.61 -1.67
C ASN A 405 18.41 12.15 -1.66
N LEU A 406 19.20 12.68 -0.73
CA LEU A 406 19.46 14.12 -0.57
C LEU A 406 19.98 14.81 -1.85
N LYS A 407 20.75 14.10 -2.69
CA LYS A 407 21.20 14.65 -3.98
C LYS A 407 20.03 14.79 -4.94
N LYS A 408 19.20 13.74 -5.06
CA LYS A 408 18.04 13.74 -5.94
C LYS A 408 17.01 14.81 -5.55
N ILE A 409 16.89 15.13 -4.26
CA ILE A 409 16.06 16.24 -3.76
C ILE A 409 16.60 17.59 -4.25
N MET A 410 17.91 17.84 -4.12
CA MET A 410 18.51 19.08 -4.66
C MET A 410 18.46 19.13 -6.20
N ASP A 411 18.67 18.01 -6.90
CA ASP A 411 18.49 17.92 -8.35
C ASP A 411 17.04 18.26 -8.76
N ASN A 412 16.05 17.79 -7.98
CA ASN A 412 14.63 18.13 -8.18
C ASN A 412 14.33 19.62 -7.89
N PHE A 413 15.05 20.27 -6.97
CA PHE A 413 14.93 21.72 -6.74
C PHE A 413 15.54 22.54 -7.88
N VAL A 414 16.65 22.09 -8.50
CA VAL A 414 17.18 22.70 -9.73
C VAL A 414 16.20 22.52 -10.90
N ASP A 415 15.59 21.34 -11.04
CA ASP A 415 14.51 21.08 -12.02
C ASP A 415 13.26 21.95 -11.79
N TRP A 416 13.01 22.39 -10.55
CA TRP A 416 11.94 23.33 -10.23
C TRP A 416 12.32 24.77 -10.60
N GLU A 417 13.48 25.23 -10.14
CA GLU A 417 14.03 26.59 -10.38
C GLU A 417 14.24 26.86 -11.89
N GLU A 418 14.84 25.92 -12.64
CA GLU A 418 15.18 26.12 -14.06
C GLU A 418 14.10 25.68 -15.05
N ASN A 419 13.31 24.65 -14.72
CA ASN A 419 12.39 24.00 -15.67
C ASN A 419 10.92 23.97 -15.21
N GLY A 420 10.58 24.58 -14.06
CA GLY A 420 9.19 24.70 -13.57
C GLY A 420 8.50 23.37 -13.25
N LYS A 421 9.24 22.26 -13.17
CA LYS A 421 8.74 20.88 -13.23
C LYS A 421 7.63 20.53 -12.21
N PHE A 422 7.74 21.07 -11.00
CA PHE A 422 6.86 20.80 -9.86
C PHE A 422 5.82 21.91 -9.59
N THR A 423 5.77 22.93 -10.45
CA THR A 423 4.84 24.08 -10.36
C THR A 423 3.46 23.73 -10.96
N PRO A 424 2.39 24.52 -10.69
CA PRO A 424 1.08 24.31 -11.31
C PRO A 424 1.09 24.40 -12.84
N ALA A 425 1.84 25.36 -13.41
CA ALA A 425 1.73 25.73 -14.83
C ALA A 425 3.00 25.50 -15.69
N GLY A 426 4.10 25.05 -15.08
CA GLY A 426 5.41 24.97 -15.75
C GLY A 426 6.24 26.26 -15.69
N GLU A 427 5.78 27.26 -14.95
CA GLU A 427 6.48 28.53 -14.68
C GLU A 427 6.71 28.67 -13.16
N MET A 428 7.93 29.06 -12.76
CA MET A 428 8.30 29.25 -11.36
C MET A 428 8.02 30.69 -10.89
N PHE A 429 7.52 30.81 -9.66
CA PHE A 429 7.42 32.04 -8.89
C PHE A 429 7.77 31.74 -7.40
N ASP A 430 7.70 32.77 -6.55
CA ASP A 430 7.91 32.72 -5.09
C ASP A 430 9.26 32.30 -4.49
N GLU A 431 10.31 31.99 -5.28
CA GLU A 431 11.56 31.48 -4.67
C GLU A 431 12.14 32.35 -3.54
N GLY A 432 12.06 31.83 -2.31
CA GLY A 432 12.63 32.44 -1.13
C GLY A 432 14.16 32.59 -1.22
N VAL A 433 14.68 33.77 -0.91
CA VAL A 433 16.11 34.15 -1.07
C VAL A 433 17.10 33.14 -0.45
N THR A 434 16.75 32.52 0.68
CA THR A 434 17.58 31.49 1.33
C THR A 434 17.63 30.18 0.54
N CYS A 435 16.54 29.81 -0.15
CA CYS A 435 16.52 28.67 -1.07
C CYS A 435 17.33 28.98 -2.34
N SER A 436 17.12 30.14 -2.96
CA SER A 436 17.87 30.58 -4.15
C SER A 436 19.40 30.54 -3.94
N PHE A 437 19.90 31.10 -2.83
CA PHE A 437 21.33 31.05 -2.51
C PHE A 437 21.86 29.61 -2.36
N ALA A 438 21.05 28.71 -1.80
CA ALA A 438 21.45 27.34 -1.55
C ALA A 438 21.37 26.46 -2.81
N ILE A 439 20.37 26.65 -3.67
CA ILE A 439 20.26 26.01 -4.98
C ILE A 439 21.40 26.50 -5.88
N TYR A 440 21.71 27.80 -5.89
CA TYR A 440 22.91 28.35 -6.54
C TYR A 440 24.20 27.68 -6.02
N ASN A 441 24.41 27.61 -4.69
CA ASN A 441 25.60 26.96 -4.11
C ASN A 441 25.70 25.49 -4.51
N TYR A 442 24.57 24.79 -4.56
CA TYR A 442 24.50 23.40 -5.01
C TYR A 442 24.91 23.28 -6.48
N LYS A 443 24.39 24.13 -7.37
CA LYS A 443 24.74 24.18 -8.80
C LYS A 443 26.21 24.53 -9.06
N GLN A 444 26.89 25.19 -8.12
CA GLN A 444 28.33 25.50 -8.23
C GLN A 444 29.27 24.40 -7.67
N PHE A 445 28.82 23.59 -6.70
CA PHE A 445 29.70 22.72 -5.92
C PHE A 445 29.22 21.27 -5.72
N GLU A 446 27.99 20.94 -6.16
CA GLU A 446 27.29 19.63 -6.01
C GLU A 446 27.22 19.06 -4.58
N ASN A 447 27.58 19.84 -3.56
CA ASN A 447 27.72 19.39 -2.18
C ASN A 447 26.47 19.68 -1.33
N VAL A 448 25.60 18.67 -1.21
CA VAL A 448 24.38 18.70 -0.38
C VAL A 448 24.65 18.98 1.12
N ALA A 449 25.86 18.76 1.62
CA ALA A 449 26.20 18.97 3.03
C ALA A 449 26.62 20.42 3.35
N THR A 450 26.84 21.28 2.34
CA THR A 450 27.37 22.64 2.53
C THR A 450 26.70 23.72 1.66
N CYS A 451 25.55 23.44 1.05
CA CYS A 451 24.84 24.38 0.17
C CYS A 451 23.93 25.35 0.95
N GLY A 452 23.22 24.85 1.97
CA GLY A 452 22.30 25.64 2.80
C GLY A 452 22.98 26.68 3.70
N GLN A 453 22.23 27.74 4.03
CA GLN A 453 22.70 28.87 4.83
C GLN A 453 22.64 28.57 6.34
N ASP A 454 23.72 28.83 7.05
CA ASP A 454 23.94 28.43 8.45
C ASP A 454 23.78 29.57 9.48
N ARG A 455 23.39 30.76 9.04
CA ARG A 455 23.39 32.00 9.85
C ARG A 455 22.06 32.27 10.55
N GLU A 456 22.14 33.02 11.65
CA GLU A 456 20.95 33.44 12.41
C GLU A 456 19.95 34.26 11.55
N ASN A 457 20.47 35.08 10.63
CA ASN A 457 19.65 35.86 9.68
C ASN A 457 19.10 35.04 8.49
N SER A 458 19.19 33.70 8.54
CA SER A 458 18.74 32.77 7.49
C SER A 458 17.77 31.71 8.04
N ASN A 459 17.03 32.02 9.12
CA ASN A 459 16.00 31.16 9.69
C ASN A 459 14.62 31.36 9.06
N GLY A 460 14.57 31.30 7.72
CA GLY A 460 13.32 31.26 6.99
C GLY A 460 12.50 30.00 7.29
N ASN A 461 11.19 30.12 7.15
CA ASN A 461 10.21 29.03 7.05
C ASN A 461 10.47 28.06 5.87
N GLY A 462 11.21 28.48 4.84
CA GLY A 462 11.49 27.73 3.59
C GLY A 462 12.07 26.30 3.67
N SER A 463 12.39 25.81 4.87
CA SER A 463 12.71 24.39 5.12
C SER A 463 11.60 23.60 5.80
N LEU A 464 10.75 24.28 6.58
CA LEU A 464 9.64 23.73 7.33
C LEU A 464 8.46 23.40 6.42
N MET A 465 8.12 24.28 5.47
CA MET A 465 7.06 24.05 4.46
C MET A 465 7.10 22.65 3.84
N ARG A 466 8.28 22.30 3.33
CA ARG A 466 8.49 21.14 2.46
C ARG A 466 8.96 19.88 3.19
N ILE A 467 9.00 19.86 4.51
CA ILE A 467 9.54 18.71 5.27
C ILE A 467 8.55 17.53 5.34
N LEU A 468 7.26 17.79 5.15
CA LEU A 468 6.17 16.84 5.36
C LEU A 468 6.35 15.45 4.69
N PRO A 469 6.77 15.32 3.41
CA PRO A 469 7.02 14.01 2.80
C PRO A 469 8.01 13.15 3.57
N VAL A 470 9.10 13.77 4.05
CA VAL A 470 10.14 13.08 4.82
C VAL A 470 9.66 12.75 6.23
N CYS A 471 8.81 13.59 6.84
CA CYS A 471 8.21 13.27 8.13
C CYS A 471 7.30 12.04 8.06
N ILE A 472 6.50 11.92 6.99
CA ILE A 472 5.64 10.74 6.74
C ILE A 472 6.50 9.50 6.50
N TYR A 473 7.52 9.59 5.63
CA TYR A 473 8.45 8.49 5.35
C TYR A 473 9.19 8.00 6.60
N LEU A 474 9.68 8.93 7.43
CA LEU A 474 10.38 8.57 8.66
C LEU A 474 9.45 7.96 9.70
N LYS A 475 8.20 8.44 9.82
CA LYS A 475 7.17 7.77 10.64
C LYS A 475 6.99 6.31 10.21
N TYR A 476 6.80 6.07 8.91
CA TYR A 476 6.67 4.72 8.36
C TYR A 476 7.87 3.83 8.73
N LEU A 477 9.11 4.32 8.61
CA LEU A 477 10.29 3.58 9.06
C LEU A 477 10.40 3.40 10.59
N GLN A 478 9.80 4.28 11.41
CA GLN A 478 9.70 4.04 12.85
C GLN A 478 8.76 2.88 13.18
N ASP A 479 7.61 2.83 12.50
CA ASP A 479 6.58 1.80 12.73
C ASP A 479 7.02 0.43 12.18
N GLU A 480 7.49 0.37 10.92
CA GLU A 480 7.87 -0.88 10.25
C GLU A 480 9.25 -1.42 10.70
N CYS A 481 10.24 -0.54 10.86
CA CYS A 481 11.63 -0.96 11.08
C CYS A 481 12.17 -0.62 12.48
N GLY A 482 11.34 -0.07 13.37
CA GLY A 482 11.79 0.37 14.70
C GLY A 482 12.85 1.47 14.67
N LEU A 483 12.87 2.29 13.60
CA LEU A 483 13.86 3.36 13.43
C LEU A 483 13.80 4.35 14.60
N LYS A 484 14.95 4.76 15.13
CA LYS A 484 15.03 5.56 16.35
C LYS A 484 14.90 7.07 16.11
N ASP A 485 14.44 7.78 17.12
CA ASP A 485 14.28 9.24 17.13
C ASP A 485 15.61 9.96 16.81
N GLU A 486 16.77 9.47 17.30
CA GLU A 486 18.08 10.06 16.95
C GLU A 486 18.33 10.03 15.44
N THR A 487 18.06 8.90 14.79
CA THR A 487 18.30 8.71 13.34
C THR A 487 17.28 9.47 12.50
N CYS A 488 16.01 9.50 12.93
CA CYS A 488 14.97 10.29 12.27
C CYS A 488 15.34 11.78 12.27
N LEU A 489 15.72 12.31 13.44
CA LEU A 489 16.06 13.72 13.57
C LEU A 489 17.39 14.08 12.89
N GLU A 490 18.37 13.17 12.82
CA GLU A 490 19.56 13.37 11.99
C GLU A 490 19.18 13.57 10.50
N ILE A 491 18.22 12.79 10.00
CA ILE A 491 17.73 12.90 8.61
C ILE A 491 16.93 14.18 8.40
N VAL A 492 16.01 14.53 9.31
CA VAL A 492 15.27 15.80 9.28
C VAL A 492 16.22 17.01 9.32
N HIS A 493 17.28 16.95 10.13
CA HIS A 493 18.29 18.02 10.23
C HIS A 493 19.12 18.16 8.96
N LYS A 494 19.42 17.05 8.26
CA LYS A 494 20.06 17.07 6.92
C LYS A 494 19.12 17.66 5.86
N MET A 495 17.84 17.29 5.88
CA MET A 495 16.82 17.82 4.96
C MET A 495 16.61 19.33 5.10
N SER A 496 16.53 19.83 6.33
CA SER A 496 16.56 21.28 6.60
C SER A 496 17.84 21.91 6.03
N ALA A 497 19.00 21.31 6.31
CA ALA A 497 20.32 21.83 5.92
C ALA A 497 20.57 21.92 4.41
N LEU A 498 19.73 21.31 3.57
CA LEU A 498 19.76 21.50 2.13
C LEU A 498 19.59 22.98 1.72
N THR A 499 18.84 23.77 2.49
CA THR A 499 18.74 25.24 2.27
C THR A 499 18.86 26.05 3.55
N HIS A 500 18.33 25.57 4.67
CA HIS A 500 18.33 26.24 5.98
C HIS A 500 19.10 25.38 7.00
N ALA A 501 20.40 25.64 7.12
CA ALA A 501 21.32 24.87 7.95
C ALA A 501 21.46 25.38 9.40
N HIS A 502 20.89 26.55 9.73
CA HIS A 502 20.87 27.06 11.11
C HIS A 502 19.99 26.18 12.03
N LEU A 503 20.31 26.17 13.33
CA LEU A 503 19.77 25.20 14.28
C LEU A 503 18.27 25.40 14.60
N ARG A 504 17.76 26.64 14.61
CA ARG A 504 16.30 26.90 14.80
C ARG A 504 15.46 26.29 13.66
N SER A 505 15.88 26.42 12.41
CA SER A 505 15.18 25.81 11.26
C SER A 505 15.16 24.28 11.37
N LYS A 506 16.31 23.67 11.67
CA LYS A 506 16.47 22.24 11.93
C LYS A 506 15.57 21.74 13.07
N MET A 507 15.51 22.47 14.18
CA MET A 507 14.66 22.13 15.33
C MET A 507 13.17 22.28 15.03
N SER A 508 12.77 23.31 14.28
CA SER A 508 11.38 23.51 13.85
C SER A 508 10.89 22.36 12.98
N CYS A 509 11.70 21.93 12.00
CA CYS A 509 11.46 20.74 11.19
C CYS A 509 11.36 19.46 12.06
N GLY A 510 12.16 19.37 13.12
CA GLY A 510 12.11 18.26 14.08
C GLY A 510 10.85 18.25 14.96
N ILE A 511 10.42 19.41 15.46
CA ILE A 511 9.16 19.58 16.19
C ILE A 511 7.98 19.19 15.28
N TYR A 512 8.01 19.63 14.02
CA TYR A 512 7.02 19.25 13.01
C TYR A 512 6.99 17.75 12.72
N PHE A 513 8.15 17.07 12.66
CA PHE A 513 8.22 15.61 12.56
C PHE A 513 7.48 14.90 13.70
N TYR A 514 7.69 15.34 14.96
CA TYR A 514 6.93 14.81 16.08
C TYR A 514 5.43 15.10 15.94
N CYS A 515 5.04 16.29 15.47
CA CYS A 515 3.63 16.62 15.25
C CYS A 515 2.98 15.71 14.20
N VAL A 516 3.63 15.46 13.05
CA VAL A 516 3.19 14.49 12.04
C VAL A 516 3.06 13.09 12.66
N ARG A 517 4.07 12.63 13.41
CA ARG A 517 4.10 11.31 14.03
C ARG A 517 2.95 11.08 15.01
N GLU A 518 2.65 12.06 15.86
CA GLU A 518 1.61 11.93 16.87
C GLU A 518 0.20 12.17 16.29
N LEU A 519 -0.01 13.20 15.46
CA LEU A 519 -1.32 13.46 14.83
C LEU A 519 -1.79 12.30 13.94
N ALA A 520 -0.88 11.68 13.19
CA ALA A 520 -1.16 10.52 12.34
C ALA A 520 -1.68 9.28 13.11
N LYS A 521 -1.61 9.26 14.45
CA LYS A 521 -2.19 8.18 15.27
C LYS A 521 -3.70 8.27 15.38
N ARG A 522 -4.30 9.47 15.19
CA ARG A 522 -5.75 9.76 15.16
C ARG A 522 -6.59 9.16 16.31
N ASN A 523 -5.95 8.79 17.43
CA ASN A 523 -6.54 7.95 18.49
C ASN A 523 -6.85 8.71 19.79
N LYS A 524 -6.62 10.02 19.80
CA LYS A 524 -6.73 10.94 20.95
C LYS A 524 -7.15 12.34 20.49
N PRO A 525 -7.61 13.22 21.40
CA PRO A 525 -7.84 14.63 21.09
C PRO A 525 -6.58 15.32 20.55
N LEU A 526 -6.75 16.23 19.60
CA LEU A 526 -5.68 16.98 18.94
C LEU A 526 -4.70 17.64 19.94
N GLU A 527 -5.21 18.28 20.99
CA GLU A 527 -4.41 18.92 22.04
C GLU A 527 -3.48 17.93 22.77
N GLU A 528 -3.95 16.71 23.05
CA GLU A 528 -3.16 15.68 23.72
C GLU A 528 -2.05 15.14 22.81
N LEU A 529 -2.33 14.98 21.51
CA LEU A 529 -1.35 14.55 20.51
C LEU A 529 -0.27 15.62 20.27
N LEU A 530 -0.66 16.89 20.16
CA LEU A 530 0.28 18.01 20.02
C LEU A 530 1.12 18.20 21.28
N GLN A 531 0.55 18.11 22.48
CA GLN A 531 1.33 18.21 23.72
C GLN A 531 2.34 17.05 23.83
N ASN A 532 1.95 15.83 23.45
CA ASN A 532 2.88 14.69 23.42
C ASN A 532 4.01 14.88 22.39
N ALA A 533 3.70 15.41 21.20
CA ALA A 533 4.70 15.74 20.19
C ALA A 533 5.71 16.79 20.68
N VAL A 534 5.20 17.86 21.30
CA VAL A 534 6.00 18.92 21.92
C VAL A 534 6.90 18.36 23.01
N ASP A 535 6.36 17.63 24.00
CA ASP A 535 7.17 17.14 25.12
C ASP A 535 8.24 16.12 24.67
N LEU A 536 7.97 15.30 23.66
CA LEU A 536 8.98 14.41 23.06
C LEU A 536 10.08 15.21 22.34
N SER A 537 9.71 16.23 21.55
CA SER A 537 10.68 17.09 20.84
C SER A 537 11.58 17.89 21.78
N PHE A 538 11.03 18.46 22.85
CA PHE A 538 11.80 19.15 23.88
C PHE A 538 12.66 18.17 24.68
N SER A 539 12.13 16.99 25.05
CA SER A 539 12.90 15.95 25.76
C SER A 539 14.09 15.43 24.95
N PHE A 540 14.05 15.52 23.62
CA PHE A 540 15.19 15.29 22.75
C PHE A 540 16.18 16.47 22.78
N TYR A 541 15.72 17.68 22.44
CA TYR A 541 16.62 18.83 22.27
C TYR A 541 17.22 19.38 23.58
N GLU A 542 16.59 19.15 24.73
CA GLU A 542 17.15 19.52 26.05
C GLU A 542 18.43 18.73 26.42
N GLN A 543 18.73 17.62 25.72
CA GLN A 543 19.93 16.80 25.96
C GLN A 543 21.21 17.42 25.39
N ASN A 544 21.11 18.36 24.45
CA ASN A 544 22.24 19.00 23.79
C ASN A 544 22.35 20.48 24.22
N ASN A 545 23.53 20.89 24.70
CA ASN A 545 23.75 22.24 25.25
C ASN A 545 23.57 23.39 24.25
N ASP A 546 23.68 23.15 22.94
CA ASP A 546 23.49 24.18 21.92
C ASP A 546 22.02 24.22 21.47
N SER A 547 21.40 23.05 21.24
CA SER A 547 19.95 22.96 20.99
C SER A 547 19.13 23.52 22.16
N LYS A 548 19.59 23.33 23.40
CA LYS A 548 18.95 23.87 24.60
C LYS A 548 18.96 25.39 24.71
N LYS A 549 19.94 26.08 24.09
CA LYS A 549 19.91 27.57 24.00
C LYS A 549 18.84 27.99 23.01
N GLU A 550 18.82 27.36 21.83
CA GLU A 550 17.85 27.69 20.79
C GLU A 550 16.41 27.36 21.22
N LEU A 551 16.20 26.35 22.08
CA LEU A 551 14.91 26.02 22.69
C LEU A 551 14.29 27.18 23.48
N GLU A 552 15.06 28.14 23.99
CA GLU A 552 14.50 29.29 24.72
C GLU A 552 13.56 30.13 23.84
N HIS A 553 13.83 30.19 22.52
CA HIS A 553 12.98 30.86 21.55
C HIS A 553 11.65 30.13 21.28
N PHE A 554 11.59 28.81 21.50
CA PHE A 554 10.38 27.98 21.33
C PHE A 554 9.51 27.93 22.59
N SER A 555 9.86 28.67 23.64
CA SER A 555 9.19 28.59 24.96
C SER A 555 7.66 28.77 24.92
N ARG A 556 7.12 29.56 23.98
CA ARG A 556 5.68 29.78 23.80
C ARG A 556 4.90 28.55 23.32
N ILE A 557 5.54 27.59 22.65
CA ILE A 557 4.90 26.34 22.21
C ILE A 557 5.08 25.17 23.20
N ARG A 558 5.61 25.38 24.42
CA ARG A 558 5.85 24.26 25.36
C ARG A 558 4.57 23.71 26.02
N ASN A 559 3.49 24.49 26.08
CA ASN A 559 2.22 24.09 26.67
C ASN A 559 1.07 24.46 25.72
N MET A 560 0.35 23.45 25.21
CA MET A 560 -0.79 23.63 24.30
C MET A 560 -2.00 24.28 24.98
N GLU A 561 -2.21 24.04 26.28
CA GLU A 561 -3.28 24.65 27.07
C GLU A 561 -3.01 26.15 27.32
N GLU A 562 -1.75 26.59 27.27
CA GLU A 562 -1.37 28.00 27.32
C GLU A 562 -1.37 28.64 25.92
N LEU A 563 -0.78 27.97 24.92
CA LEU A 563 -0.73 28.42 23.53
C LEU A 563 -2.13 28.70 22.98
N SER A 564 -3.07 27.77 23.14
CA SER A 564 -4.47 27.92 22.69
C SER A 564 -5.16 29.20 23.19
N LYS A 565 -4.75 29.71 24.37
CA LYS A 565 -5.33 30.90 25.02
C LYS A 565 -4.62 32.21 24.67
N ILE A 566 -3.53 32.17 23.90
CA ILE A 566 -2.86 33.38 23.44
C ILE A 566 -3.82 34.15 22.51
N PRO A 567 -4.08 35.46 22.73
CA PRO A 567 -4.92 36.26 21.85
C PRO A 567 -4.33 36.33 20.43
N ILE A 568 -5.19 36.33 19.41
CA ILE A 568 -4.78 36.33 18.00
C ILE A 568 -3.85 37.50 17.67
N GLU A 569 -4.01 38.65 18.32
CA GLU A 569 -3.17 39.85 18.16
C GLU A 569 -1.72 39.68 18.65
N GLN A 570 -1.38 38.53 19.24
CA GLN A 570 -0.03 38.18 19.72
C GLN A 570 0.57 36.98 18.98
N ILE A 571 -0.10 36.42 17.97
CA ILE A 571 0.39 35.32 17.15
C ILE A 571 0.98 35.89 15.85
N ASN A 572 2.30 35.91 15.73
CA ASN A 572 2.96 36.37 14.49
C ASN A 572 2.87 35.27 13.42
N SER A 573 2.68 35.67 12.16
CA SER A 573 2.59 34.79 10.99
C SER A 573 3.48 35.32 9.87
N GLY A 574 4.75 35.62 10.20
CA GLY A 574 5.76 36.02 9.22
C GLY A 574 6.72 34.87 8.91
N GLY A 575 7.58 35.06 7.90
CA GLY A 575 8.54 34.05 7.43
C GLY A 575 9.69 33.69 8.37
N TYR A 576 9.61 34.06 9.66
CA TYR A 576 10.53 33.54 10.67
C TYR A 576 10.01 32.19 11.18
N VAL A 577 10.76 31.11 10.95
CA VAL A 577 10.34 29.72 11.17
C VAL A 577 9.74 29.41 12.57
N ILE A 578 10.11 30.17 13.60
CA ILE A 578 9.57 30.01 14.97
C ILE A 578 8.16 30.62 15.09
N GLU A 579 7.89 31.72 14.40
CA GLU A 579 6.56 32.33 14.33
C GLU A 579 5.62 31.42 13.53
N SER A 580 6.08 30.89 12.39
CA SER A 580 5.30 29.97 11.56
C SER A 580 4.87 28.70 12.32
N ILE A 581 5.78 28.02 13.04
CA ILE A 581 5.40 26.82 13.83
C ILE A 581 4.49 27.15 15.02
N GLU A 582 4.63 28.33 15.64
CA GLU A 582 3.72 28.77 16.70
C GLU A 582 2.32 29.05 16.15
N ALA A 583 2.22 29.80 15.04
CA ALA A 583 0.97 30.14 14.37
C ALA A 583 0.19 28.89 13.92
N VAL A 584 0.89 27.92 13.33
CA VAL A 584 0.33 26.64 12.89
C VAL A 584 -0.29 25.86 14.07
N LEU A 585 0.48 25.67 15.15
CA LEU A 585 0.00 24.97 16.33
C LEU A 585 -1.17 25.72 17.00
N TRP A 586 -1.12 27.06 17.03
CA TRP A 586 -2.23 27.88 17.52
C TRP A 586 -3.51 27.72 16.68
N CYS A 587 -3.40 27.66 15.35
CA CYS A 587 -4.55 27.47 14.45
C CYS A 587 -5.22 26.10 14.66
N LEU A 588 -4.42 25.04 14.73
CA LEU A 588 -4.87 23.67 15.00
C LEU A 588 -5.61 23.57 16.34
N LEU A 589 -5.08 24.18 17.40
CA LEU A 589 -5.71 24.21 18.73
C LEU A 589 -6.99 25.04 18.80
N ASN A 590 -7.14 26.03 17.92
CA ASN A 590 -8.29 26.95 17.91
C ASN A 590 -9.37 26.57 16.88
N THR A 591 -9.34 25.38 16.30
CA THR A 591 -10.29 24.93 15.25
C THR A 591 -10.70 23.46 15.45
N SER A 592 -11.72 23.02 14.71
CA SER A 592 -12.35 21.69 14.88
C SER A 592 -12.34 20.80 13.65
N ASP A 593 -11.93 21.34 12.50
CA ASP A 593 -11.93 20.67 11.19
C ASP A 593 -10.89 21.31 10.27
N PHE A 594 -10.66 20.66 9.13
CA PHE A 594 -9.68 21.09 8.13
C PHE A 594 -9.97 22.49 7.55
N LYS A 595 -11.24 22.78 7.21
CA LYS A 595 -11.61 24.03 6.53
C LYS A 595 -11.35 25.22 7.44
N ASP A 596 -11.84 25.17 8.68
CA ASP A 596 -11.65 26.26 9.63
C ASP A 596 -10.17 26.41 10.02
N CYS A 597 -9.40 25.31 10.12
CA CYS A 597 -7.96 25.36 10.40
C CYS A 597 -7.17 26.13 9.34
N VAL A 598 -7.37 25.77 8.06
CA VAL A 598 -6.64 26.39 6.94
C VAL A 598 -7.09 27.84 6.72
N LEU A 599 -8.40 28.13 6.76
CA LEU A 599 -8.86 29.52 6.68
C LEU A 599 -8.35 30.36 7.85
N LYS A 600 -8.22 29.81 9.06
CA LYS A 600 -7.64 30.54 10.19
C LYS A 600 -6.18 30.88 9.95
N ALA A 601 -5.40 29.96 9.41
CA ALA A 601 -3.99 30.17 9.08
C ALA A 601 -3.82 31.28 8.02
N VAL A 602 -4.53 31.22 6.88
CA VAL A 602 -4.48 32.25 5.83
C VAL A 602 -4.89 33.63 6.38
N ASN A 603 -5.95 33.70 7.18
CA ASN A 603 -6.46 34.96 7.72
C ASN A 603 -5.64 35.54 8.91
N LEU A 604 -4.53 34.89 9.30
CA LEU A 604 -3.52 35.56 10.12
C LEU A 604 -2.79 36.65 9.31
N GLY A 605 -2.75 36.58 7.98
CA GLY A 605 -2.06 37.58 7.16
C GLY A 605 -0.54 37.48 7.23
N ASP A 606 0.12 38.48 6.66
CA ASP A 606 1.57 38.57 6.45
C ASP A 606 2.10 37.45 5.53
N ASP A 607 2.67 36.37 6.06
CA ASP A 607 3.22 35.22 5.32
C ASP A 607 2.15 34.10 5.29
N THR A 608 1.22 34.21 4.32
CA THR A 608 -0.10 33.54 4.38
C THR A 608 -0.13 32.16 3.76
N ASP A 609 0.57 31.94 2.66
CA ASP A 609 0.65 30.65 1.97
C ASP A 609 1.51 29.67 2.77
N THR A 610 2.74 30.01 3.16
CA THR A 610 3.55 29.09 3.97
C THR A 610 2.91 28.78 5.33
N THR A 611 2.35 29.78 6.03
CA THR A 611 1.62 29.53 7.29
C THR A 611 0.42 28.60 7.07
N ALA A 612 -0.31 28.74 5.95
CA ALA A 612 -1.45 27.90 5.62
C ALA A 612 -1.08 26.52 5.08
N ALA A 613 0.04 26.38 4.36
CA ALA A 613 0.56 25.12 3.83
C ALA A 613 1.09 24.22 4.96
N ILE A 614 1.88 24.78 5.88
CA ILE A 614 2.35 24.05 7.07
C ILE A 614 1.16 23.65 7.97
N ALA A 615 0.15 24.51 8.11
CA ALA A 615 -1.07 24.20 8.86
C ALA A 615 -1.93 23.15 8.15
N GLY A 616 -2.14 23.29 6.85
CA GLY A 616 -2.88 22.37 5.99
C GLY A 616 -2.25 20.98 5.94
N GLY A 617 -0.91 20.90 5.98
CA GLY A 617 -0.17 19.65 6.10
C GLY A 617 -0.52 18.87 7.37
N LEU A 618 -0.45 19.53 8.55
CA LEU A 618 -0.81 18.89 9.82
C LEU A 618 -2.32 18.66 9.98
N ALA A 619 -3.15 19.58 9.49
CA ALA A 619 -4.60 19.44 9.48
C ALA A 619 -5.02 18.26 8.58
N GLY A 620 -4.39 18.10 7.42
CA GLY A 620 -4.55 16.93 6.55
C GLY A 620 -4.15 15.64 7.27
N ILE A 621 -2.97 15.59 7.90
CA ILE A 621 -2.53 14.44 8.69
C ILE A 621 -3.47 14.11 9.86
N TYR A 622 -4.17 15.07 10.47
CA TYR A 622 -5.14 14.78 11.52
C TYR A 622 -6.56 14.43 11.02
N TYR A 623 -7.15 15.26 10.15
CA TYR A 623 -8.54 15.14 9.69
C TYR A 623 -8.72 14.24 8.45
N GLY A 624 -7.69 14.09 7.62
CA GLY A 624 -7.70 13.29 6.39
C GLY A 624 -8.28 14.00 5.16
N TYR A 625 -7.80 13.61 3.97
CA TYR A 625 -8.17 14.11 2.64
C TYR A 625 -9.69 14.14 2.43
N LYS A 626 -10.40 13.10 2.91
CA LYS A 626 -11.85 12.93 2.80
C LYS A 626 -12.67 13.99 3.56
N ASN A 627 -12.02 14.84 4.35
CA ASN A 627 -12.62 16.00 5.03
C ASN A 627 -12.14 17.36 4.48
N ILE A 628 -11.33 17.36 3.41
CA ILE A 628 -11.04 18.58 2.63
C ILE A 628 -12.30 18.94 1.81
N PRO A 629 -12.69 20.21 1.69
CA PRO A 629 -13.84 20.60 0.87
C PRO A 629 -13.65 20.26 -0.62
N GLU A 630 -14.55 19.46 -1.19
CA GLU A 630 -14.42 18.97 -2.58
C GLU A 630 -14.30 20.11 -3.61
N HIS A 631 -15.04 21.22 -3.43
CA HIS A 631 -14.95 22.40 -4.31
C HIS A 631 -13.59 23.12 -4.28
N TRP A 632 -12.73 22.83 -3.31
CA TRP A 632 -11.33 23.26 -3.31
C TRP A 632 -10.46 22.26 -4.07
N LEU A 633 -10.67 20.95 -3.86
CA LEU A 633 -9.97 19.89 -4.59
C LEU A 633 -10.26 19.98 -6.10
N GLU A 634 -11.51 20.22 -6.51
CA GLU A 634 -11.97 20.39 -7.90
C GLU A 634 -11.23 21.49 -8.68
N VAL A 635 -10.63 22.46 -8.00
CA VAL A 635 -9.90 23.58 -8.64
C VAL A 635 -8.38 23.50 -8.48
N ILE A 636 -7.84 22.55 -7.70
CA ILE A 636 -6.37 22.34 -7.63
C ILE A 636 -5.84 21.93 -9.00
N ILE A 637 -4.88 22.70 -9.50
CA ILE A 637 -4.25 22.47 -10.79
C ILE A 637 -3.47 21.14 -10.74
N ARG A 638 -3.48 20.34 -11.81
CA ARG A 638 -2.82 19.01 -11.85
C ARG A 638 -3.21 18.09 -10.66
N ARG A 639 -4.39 18.23 -10.03
CA ARG A 639 -4.86 17.40 -8.89
C ARG A 639 -4.49 15.93 -9.04
N GLU A 640 -4.88 15.32 -10.14
CA GLU A 640 -4.65 13.91 -10.47
C GLU A 640 -3.15 13.53 -10.33
N TRP A 641 -2.25 14.32 -10.92
CA TRP A 641 -0.80 14.09 -10.81
C TRP A 641 -0.26 14.21 -9.37
N ILE A 642 -0.86 15.07 -8.54
CA ILE A 642 -0.50 15.16 -7.12
C ILE A 642 -0.96 13.91 -6.37
N GLU A 643 -2.19 13.45 -6.64
CA GLU A 643 -2.72 12.21 -6.04
C GLU A 643 -1.93 10.98 -6.48
N ASP A 644 -1.65 10.83 -7.78
CA ASP A 644 -0.82 9.77 -8.34
C ASP A 644 0.55 9.74 -7.68
N LEU A 645 1.19 10.91 -7.51
CA LEU A 645 2.49 11.02 -6.86
C LEU A 645 2.45 10.60 -5.37
N CYS A 646 1.34 10.87 -4.67
CA CYS A 646 1.11 10.40 -3.30
C CYS A 646 0.80 8.89 -3.21
N ARG A 647 0.23 8.29 -4.27
CA ARG A 647 -0.10 6.84 -4.34
C ARG A 647 1.06 5.98 -4.84
N THR A 648 2.04 6.57 -5.53
CA THR A 648 3.18 5.86 -6.14
C THR A 648 4.28 5.49 -5.14
N ILE A 649 4.30 6.12 -3.95
CA ILE A 649 5.33 5.97 -2.90
C ILE A 649 4.81 5.07 -1.77
#